data_AF-Q47RI0-F1
#
_entry.id   AF-Q47RI0-F1
#
_cell.length_a   1.000
_cell.length_b   1.000
_cell.length_c   1.000
_cell.angle_alpha   90.00
_cell.angle_beta   90.00
_cell.angle_gamma   90.00
#
_symmetry.space_group_name_H-M   'P 1'
#
loop_
_entity.id
_entity.type
_entity.pdbx_description
1 polymer ?
#
loop_
_entity_poly.entity_id
_entity_poly.type
_entity_poly.pdbx_seq_one_letter_code
_entity_poly.pdbx_strand_id
1 'polypeptide(L)'
;MDVPYRITVERRWQEQRAAQRFTDTARNRARLQQLQQRTGILIHDTFDQIKARAERLAALHRAPAPPATAADPAQRHRIYQRIIGDANQLQSVAFLYRGARAAASIARLILLHHGRELPYGTGFLVAPELLLTNHHVLTAPETAEQVVAEFAAEVDADLQPRVPVRYRLDPDTLFLADRELDFALVRVHPGPNGSPPGDVFGWNPLLRTQGKVVAGEPVNLIGHPRGRLKEIAVRDSRLLQQTDDFLQYSADTEPGSSGSPVFNDQWEVVALHHSAVPRRDARGQRLRIDGTPLRPGDPDSVAAWLGNEGTRVSSILDFLATLDLPPAQRELLATLGPASGLAGETAASAGPYWERHRSSRPTGTGLRGSSAPDDIHLVFLHGRGLAGEDPARLRATWTAALNSGLLAARLPTISPETVWFPYYGDLLAELTVDAADTEATTTAETLAPVLDEPHAIYTSLLEQAALRSGMPAELVHGNTDHEGGSALGLLSPLTSRLQRQLSWVAARSGLDETLIALFLRDVAAYLGDQDVKTAILDQVAAALPQSGQAVIVSHSLGTVVAVDLLSRARPDITVPLLVTMGSPLGLDAVYTRVLLQPPRRPDRVTAWLNAWTPADATTIGCPLTPVWGPGLVEVVTANSRRRPHDVEEYLRHPQVAAPVAEALHPDGVPAPPGLAA
;
A
#
# COMPACT_ATOMS: atom_id res chain seq x y z
N MET A 1 -25.93 -0.67 -23.66
CA MET A 1 -24.62 -1.28 -23.96
C MET A 1 -24.78 -2.78 -23.85
N ASP A 2 -24.22 -3.53 -24.79
CA ASP A 2 -24.32 -4.98 -24.84
C ASP A 2 -23.56 -5.65 -23.66
N VAL A 3 -24.10 -6.74 -23.09
CA VAL A 3 -23.56 -7.39 -21.87
C VAL A 3 -22.14 -7.93 -22.08
N PRO A 4 -21.82 -8.65 -23.18
CA PRO A 4 -20.45 -9.07 -23.48
C PRO A 4 -19.45 -7.92 -23.58
N TYR A 5 -19.88 -6.76 -24.10
CA TYR A 5 -19.04 -5.59 -24.21
C TYR A 5 -18.68 -5.02 -22.82
N ARG A 6 -19.66 -4.89 -21.91
CA ARG A 6 -19.42 -4.44 -20.53
C ARG A 6 -18.45 -5.35 -19.78
N ILE A 7 -18.64 -6.68 -19.87
CA ILE A 7 -17.72 -7.67 -19.27
C ILE A 7 -16.30 -7.49 -19.79
N THR A 8 -16.14 -7.29 -21.10
CA THR A 8 -14.82 -7.09 -21.72
C THR A 8 -14.16 -5.80 -21.26
N VAL A 9 -14.91 -4.70 -21.15
CA VAL A 9 -14.41 -3.41 -20.65
C VAL A 9 -13.97 -3.52 -19.20
N GLU A 10 -14.80 -4.09 -18.33
CA GLU A 10 -14.45 -4.25 -16.92
C GLU A 10 -13.26 -5.19 -16.73
N ARG A 11 -13.19 -6.31 -17.47
CA ARG A 11 -12.02 -7.21 -17.42
C ARG A 11 -10.73 -6.47 -17.79
N ARG A 12 -10.74 -5.66 -18.86
CA ARG A 12 -9.55 -4.87 -19.25
C ARG A 12 -9.16 -3.85 -18.19
N TRP A 13 -10.15 -3.22 -17.55
CA TRP A 13 -9.90 -2.29 -16.46
C TRP A 13 -9.22 -3.01 -15.27
N GLN A 14 -9.74 -4.18 -14.87
CA GLN A 14 -9.14 -4.99 -13.81
C GLN A 14 -7.72 -5.45 -14.15
N GLU A 15 -7.49 -5.91 -15.38
CA GLU A 15 -6.16 -6.31 -15.85
C GLU A 15 -5.15 -5.16 -15.79
N GLN A 16 -5.56 -3.94 -16.15
CA GLN A 16 -4.71 -2.75 -16.06
C GLN A 16 -4.40 -2.38 -14.60
N ARG A 17 -5.40 -2.41 -13.72
CA ARG A 17 -5.23 -2.11 -12.30
C ARG A 17 -4.36 -3.15 -11.59
N ALA A 18 -4.56 -4.43 -11.90
CA ALA A 18 -3.73 -5.52 -11.40
C ALA A 18 -2.28 -5.39 -11.89
N ALA A 19 -2.07 -5.05 -13.17
CA ALA A 19 -0.74 -4.79 -13.71
C ALA A 19 -0.03 -3.62 -13.00
N GLN A 20 -0.74 -2.51 -12.73
CA GLN A 20 -0.19 -1.39 -11.98
C GLN A 20 0.24 -1.83 -10.58
N ARG A 21 -0.66 -2.48 -9.82
CA ARG A 21 -0.33 -2.98 -8.47
C ARG A 21 0.85 -3.95 -8.49
N PHE A 22 0.95 -4.80 -9.52
CA PHE A 22 2.10 -5.67 -9.72
C PHE A 22 3.38 -4.87 -9.92
N THR A 23 3.37 -3.81 -10.74
CA THR A 23 4.51 -2.90 -10.91
C THR A 23 4.89 -2.22 -9.59
N ASP A 24 3.92 -1.67 -8.86
CA ASP A 24 4.15 -0.94 -7.60
C ASP A 24 4.84 -1.81 -6.54
N THR A 25 4.54 -3.11 -6.55
CA THR A 25 5.08 -4.10 -5.62
C THR A 25 6.33 -4.82 -6.15
N ALA A 26 6.85 -4.45 -7.32
CA ALA A 26 8.00 -5.12 -7.95
C ALA A 26 9.26 -5.09 -7.07
N ARG A 27 9.55 -3.97 -6.42
CA ARG A 27 10.70 -3.85 -5.50
C ARG A 27 10.57 -4.79 -4.29
N ASN A 28 9.37 -4.89 -3.72
CA ASN A 28 9.10 -5.78 -2.59
C ASN A 28 9.25 -7.25 -2.99
N ARG A 29 8.68 -7.65 -4.13
CA ARG A 29 8.87 -9.01 -4.67
C ARG A 29 10.33 -9.33 -4.96
N ALA A 30 11.08 -8.41 -5.58
CA ALA A 30 12.50 -8.59 -5.85
C ALA A 30 13.32 -8.75 -4.54
N ARG A 31 13.02 -7.94 -3.52
CA ARG A 31 13.62 -8.06 -2.19
C ARG A 31 13.31 -9.41 -1.54
N LEU A 32 12.06 -9.86 -1.57
CA LEU A 32 11.66 -11.17 -1.04
C LEU A 32 12.37 -12.30 -1.79
N GLN A 33 12.46 -12.23 -3.11
CA GLN A 33 13.17 -13.21 -3.93
C GLN A 33 14.67 -13.26 -3.60
N GLN A 34 15.33 -12.12 -3.45
CA GLN A 34 16.74 -12.06 -3.04
C GLN A 34 16.94 -12.62 -1.62
N LEU A 35 16.03 -12.35 -0.69
CA LEU A 35 16.07 -12.92 0.66
C LEU A 35 15.91 -14.45 0.62
N GLN A 36 14.99 -14.97 -0.19
CA GLN A 36 14.80 -16.40 -0.39
C GLN A 36 16.06 -17.07 -0.94
N GLN A 37 16.69 -16.47 -1.95
CA GLN A 37 17.93 -16.96 -2.55
C GLN A 37 19.11 -16.95 -1.55
N ARG A 38 19.25 -15.85 -0.79
CA ARG A 38 20.35 -15.71 0.19
C ARG A 38 20.23 -16.63 1.39
N THR A 39 19.01 -16.88 1.86
CA THR A 39 18.76 -17.66 3.09
C THR A 39 18.49 -19.14 2.82
N GLY A 40 18.11 -19.50 1.59
CA GLY A 40 17.62 -20.83 1.25
C GLY A 40 16.24 -21.16 1.84
N ILE A 41 15.58 -20.19 2.47
CA ILE A 41 14.26 -20.34 3.08
C ILE A 41 13.24 -19.66 2.18
N LEU A 42 12.16 -20.36 1.81
CA LEU A 42 11.11 -19.80 0.95
C LEU A 42 10.21 -18.80 1.68
N ILE A 43 10.04 -18.97 2.98
CA ILE A 43 9.06 -18.21 3.78
C ILE A 43 9.69 -16.93 4.32
N HIS A 44 9.23 -15.78 3.81
CA HIS A 44 9.67 -14.45 4.25
C HIS A 44 8.49 -13.51 4.36
N ASP A 45 8.11 -13.17 5.59
CA ASP A 45 7.04 -12.22 5.88
C ASP A 45 7.36 -11.50 7.21
N THR A 46 6.54 -10.54 7.59
CA THR A 46 6.63 -9.89 8.90
C THR A 46 6.50 -10.92 10.02
N PHE A 47 7.20 -10.71 11.13
CA PHE A 47 7.17 -11.64 12.25
C PHE A 47 5.73 -11.86 12.79
N ASP A 48 4.90 -10.82 12.75
CA ASP A 48 3.51 -10.91 13.20
C ASP A 48 2.65 -11.79 12.28
N GLN A 49 2.81 -11.69 10.95
CA GLN A 49 2.12 -12.60 10.01
C GLN A 49 2.56 -14.05 10.20
N ILE A 50 3.86 -14.26 10.39
CA ILE A 50 4.45 -15.58 10.64
C ILE A 50 3.91 -16.17 11.95
N LYS A 51 3.86 -15.37 13.02
CA LYS A 51 3.26 -15.79 14.29
C LYS A 51 1.78 -16.12 14.13
N ALA A 52 0.99 -15.26 13.49
CA ALA A 52 -0.44 -15.48 13.25
C ALA A 52 -0.69 -16.76 12.43
N ARG A 53 0.16 -17.03 11.43
CA ARG A 53 0.11 -18.27 10.65
C ARG A 53 0.43 -19.50 11.50
N ALA A 54 1.45 -19.44 12.34
CA ALA A 54 1.81 -20.54 13.24
C ALA A 54 0.73 -20.83 14.30
N GLU A 55 0.09 -19.79 14.85
CA GLU A 55 -1.05 -19.93 15.77
C GLU A 55 -2.24 -20.60 15.08
N ARG A 56 -2.53 -20.21 13.84
CA ARG A 56 -3.59 -20.83 13.04
C ARG A 56 -3.32 -22.31 12.76
N LEU A 57 -2.13 -22.65 12.30
CA LEU A 57 -1.74 -24.05 12.05
C LEU A 57 -1.81 -24.88 13.34
N ALA A 58 -1.39 -24.31 14.48
CA ALA A 58 -1.53 -24.98 15.77
C ALA A 58 -3.01 -25.24 16.12
N ALA A 59 -3.90 -24.27 15.92
CA ALA A 59 -5.33 -24.45 16.14
C ALA A 59 -5.94 -25.54 15.24
N LEU A 60 -5.58 -25.55 13.95
CA LEU A 60 -6.07 -26.55 12.99
C LEU A 60 -5.55 -27.97 13.30
N HIS A 61 -4.30 -28.09 13.77
CA HIS A 61 -3.71 -29.37 14.16
C HIS A 61 -4.01 -29.78 15.60
N ARG A 62 -4.82 -29.00 16.35
CA ARG A 62 -5.07 -29.19 17.80
C ARG A 62 -3.77 -29.31 18.62
N ALA A 63 -2.76 -28.54 18.23
CA ALA A 63 -1.46 -28.47 18.88
C ALA A 63 -1.37 -27.23 19.81
N PRO A 64 -0.47 -27.25 20.81
CA PRO A 64 -0.27 -26.06 21.65
C PRO A 64 0.21 -24.87 20.82
N ALA A 65 -0.45 -23.72 21.05
CA ALA A 65 -0.15 -22.46 20.40
C ALA A 65 1.27 -21.98 20.77
N PRO A 66 1.97 -21.30 19.85
CA PRO A 66 3.25 -20.67 20.18
C PRO A 66 3.07 -19.58 21.26
N PRO A 67 4.08 -19.32 22.11
CA PRO A 67 3.94 -18.35 23.20
C PRO A 67 3.80 -16.91 22.65
N ALA A 68 2.96 -16.10 23.30
CA ALA A 68 2.57 -14.77 22.84
C ALA A 68 3.74 -13.77 22.70
N THR A 69 4.80 -13.93 23.49
CA THR A 69 6.01 -13.11 23.45
C THR A 69 7.18 -13.96 22.96
N ALA A 70 7.61 -13.73 21.71
CA ALA A 70 8.86 -14.29 21.20
C ALA A 70 10.01 -13.31 21.47
N ALA A 71 10.41 -13.24 22.74
CA ALA A 71 11.48 -12.35 23.21
C ALA A 71 12.88 -12.86 22.80
N ASP A 72 13.07 -14.18 22.69
CA ASP A 72 14.36 -14.81 22.39
C ASP A 72 14.44 -15.29 20.91
N PRO A 73 15.56 -15.00 20.19
CA PRO A 73 15.89 -15.58 18.88
C PRO A 73 15.63 -17.08 18.72
N ALA A 74 15.86 -17.91 19.74
CA ALA A 74 15.63 -19.36 19.67
C ALA A 74 14.14 -19.72 19.52
N GLN A 75 13.26 -18.96 20.17
CA GLN A 75 11.81 -19.16 20.10
C GLN A 75 11.25 -18.69 18.75
N ARG A 76 11.79 -17.58 18.22
CA ARG A 76 11.49 -17.12 16.86
C ARG A 76 11.86 -18.20 15.84
N HIS A 77 13.06 -18.77 15.94
CA HIS A 77 13.51 -19.83 15.04
C HIS A 77 12.56 -21.05 15.03
N ARG A 78 12.03 -21.48 16.18
CA ARG A 78 11.05 -22.59 16.24
C ARG A 78 9.73 -22.27 15.54
N ILE A 79 9.25 -21.03 15.63
CA ILE A 79 8.03 -20.57 14.93
C ILE A 79 8.24 -20.64 13.42
N TYR A 80 9.39 -20.15 12.91
CA TYR A 80 9.75 -20.28 11.50
C TYR A 80 9.83 -21.74 11.05
N GLN A 81 10.52 -22.59 11.81
CA GLN A 81 10.69 -24.02 11.48
C GLN A 81 9.34 -24.76 11.37
N ARG A 82 8.34 -24.40 12.20
CA ARG A 82 7.01 -25.01 12.12
C ARG A 82 6.31 -24.71 10.78
N ILE A 83 6.37 -23.47 10.32
CA ILE A 83 5.73 -23.09 9.05
C ILE A 83 6.52 -23.65 7.87
N ILE A 84 7.86 -23.64 7.93
CA ILE A 84 8.72 -24.25 6.89
C ILE A 84 8.45 -25.75 6.78
N GLY A 85 8.29 -26.43 7.92
CA GLY A 85 7.94 -27.86 7.97
C GLY A 85 6.56 -28.16 7.38
N ASP A 86 5.56 -27.32 7.66
CA ASP A 86 4.19 -27.47 7.15
C ASP A 86 4.08 -27.08 5.66
N ALA A 87 4.97 -26.23 5.14
CA ALA A 87 5.08 -25.87 3.72
C ALA A 87 5.83 -26.91 2.87
N ASN A 88 6.13 -28.10 3.42
CA ASN A 88 6.76 -29.19 2.71
C ASN A 88 5.78 -29.82 1.67
N GLN A 89 6.34 -30.40 0.61
CA GLN A 89 5.54 -31.03 -0.46
C GLN A 89 4.84 -32.32 -0.02
N LEU A 90 5.19 -32.88 1.15
CA LEU A 90 4.53 -34.06 1.69
C LEU A 90 3.19 -33.67 2.31
N GLN A 91 2.09 -34.10 1.69
CA GLN A 91 0.73 -33.84 2.14
C GLN A 91 0.05 -35.16 2.52
N SER A 92 -0.76 -35.15 3.57
CA SER A 92 -1.61 -36.29 3.92
C SER A 92 -2.58 -36.60 2.78
N VAL A 93 -2.94 -37.88 2.58
CA VAL A 93 -3.98 -38.29 1.61
C VAL A 93 -5.31 -37.55 1.86
N ALA A 94 -5.59 -37.13 3.10
CA ALA A 94 -6.73 -36.28 3.45
C ALA A 94 -6.76 -34.93 2.69
N PHE A 95 -5.65 -34.47 2.14
CA PHE A 95 -5.59 -33.32 1.24
C PHE A 95 -6.50 -33.51 0.03
N LEU A 96 -6.49 -34.70 -0.60
CA LEU A 96 -7.29 -34.98 -1.79
C LEU A 96 -8.80 -34.99 -1.49
N TYR A 97 -9.21 -35.66 -0.40
CA TYR A 97 -10.62 -35.71 0.00
C TYR A 97 -11.18 -34.32 0.36
N ARG A 98 -10.39 -33.50 1.08
CA ARG A 98 -10.78 -32.12 1.40
C ARG A 98 -10.84 -31.26 0.14
N GLY A 99 -9.91 -31.45 -0.79
CA GLY A 99 -9.91 -30.78 -2.09
C GLY A 99 -11.12 -31.13 -2.94
N ALA A 100 -11.50 -32.41 -3.02
CA ALA A 100 -12.72 -32.83 -3.71
C ALA A 100 -13.98 -32.18 -3.12
N ARG A 101 -14.07 -32.09 -1.79
CA ARG A 101 -15.17 -31.38 -1.11
C ARG A 101 -15.18 -29.89 -1.43
N ALA A 102 -14.03 -29.22 -1.40
CA ALA A 102 -13.92 -27.81 -1.76
C ALA A 102 -14.32 -27.56 -3.22
N ALA A 103 -13.87 -28.44 -4.12
CA ALA A 103 -14.14 -28.39 -5.56
C ALA A 103 -15.63 -28.56 -5.90
N ALA A 104 -16.38 -29.36 -5.12
CA ALA A 104 -17.79 -29.64 -5.41
C ALA A 104 -18.64 -28.37 -5.50
N SER A 105 -18.36 -27.39 -4.64
CA SER A 105 -19.07 -26.10 -4.56
C SER A 105 -18.70 -25.08 -5.64
N ILE A 106 -17.78 -25.42 -6.54
CA ILE A 106 -17.29 -24.53 -7.60
C ILE A 106 -18.07 -24.80 -8.88
N ALA A 107 -18.57 -23.71 -9.47
CA ALA A 107 -19.42 -23.70 -10.65
C ALA A 107 -18.76 -22.97 -11.82
N ARG A 108 -19.06 -23.45 -13.03
CA ARG A 108 -18.81 -22.74 -14.27
C ARG A 108 -19.94 -21.74 -14.51
N LEU A 109 -19.60 -20.49 -14.83
CA LEU A 109 -20.59 -19.46 -15.13
C LEU A 109 -20.79 -19.33 -16.64
N ILE A 110 -22.04 -19.47 -17.06
CA ILE A 110 -22.49 -19.46 -18.45
C ILE A 110 -23.35 -18.21 -18.69
N LEU A 111 -22.92 -17.34 -19.59
CA LEU A 111 -23.74 -16.22 -20.05
C LEU A 111 -24.70 -16.70 -21.16
N LEU A 112 -25.99 -16.48 -20.97
CA LEU A 112 -27.04 -16.73 -21.94
C LEU A 112 -27.27 -15.45 -22.76
N HIS A 113 -26.75 -15.42 -23.98
CA HIS A 113 -26.79 -14.21 -24.81
C HIS A 113 -27.29 -14.53 -26.23
N HIS A 114 -28.45 -13.96 -26.60
CA HIS A 114 -29.11 -14.17 -27.91
C HIS A 114 -29.19 -15.66 -28.34
N GLY A 115 -29.57 -16.54 -27.41
CA GLY A 115 -29.69 -17.98 -27.67
C GLY A 115 -28.35 -18.74 -27.74
N ARG A 116 -27.23 -18.08 -27.47
CA ARG A 116 -25.91 -18.71 -27.31
C ARG A 116 -25.58 -18.86 -25.84
N GLU A 117 -24.91 -19.96 -25.51
CA GLU A 117 -24.34 -20.21 -24.19
C GLU A 117 -22.83 -19.96 -24.24
N LEU A 118 -22.36 -18.97 -23.50
CA LEU A 118 -20.97 -18.54 -23.50
C LEU A 118 -20.35 -18.80 -22.12
N PRO A 119 -19.56 -19.87 -21.94
CA PRO A 119 -18.84 -20.08 -20.69
C PRO A 119 -17.70 -19.05 -20.57
N TYR A 120 -17.65 -18.30 -19.48
CA TYR A 120 -16.77 -17.11 -19.42
C TYR A 120 -16.15 -16.79 -18.06
N GLY A 121 -16.57 -17.49 -17.00
CA GLY A 121 -16.05 -17.28 -15.66
C GLY A 121 -16.31 -18.45 -14.71
N THR A 122 -15.81 -18.30 -13.49
CA THR A 122 -15.94 -19.25 -12.39
C THR A 122 -16.67 -18.56 -11.23
N GLY A 123 -17.47 -19.30 -10.48
CA GLY A 123 -18.04 -18.86 -9.22
C GLY A 123 -18.07 -20.01 -8.23
N PHE A 124 -18.25 -19.74 -6.94
CA PHE A 124 -18.32 -20.80 -5.94
C PHE A 124 -19.22 -20.45 -4.77
N LEU A 125 -19.83 -21.47 -4.17
CA LEU A 125 -20.69 -21.26 -3.01
C LEU A 125 -19.86 -20.94 -1.77
N VAL A 126 -20.29 -19.90 -1.06
CA VAL A 126 -19.69 -19.43 0.20
C VAL A 126 -20.64 -19.58 1.40
N ALA A 127 -21.92 -19.82 1.12
CA ALA A 127 -22.96 -20.20 2.05
C ALA A 127 -23.97 -21.11 1.30
N PRO A 128 -25.02 -21.65 1.96
CA PRO A 128 -25.99 -22.53 1.30
C PRO A 128 -26.58 -21.99 0.00
N GLU A 129 -26.89 -20.69 -0.04
CA GLU A 129 -27.53 -20.01 -1.18
C GLU A 129 -26.69 -18.89 -1.80
N LEU A 130 -25.44 -18.69 -1.36
CA LEU A 130 -24.64 -17.54 -1.78
C LEU A 130 -23.46 -17.97 -2.64
N LEU A 131 -23.35 -17.38 -3.83
CA LEU A 131 -22.26 -17.59 -4.76
C LEU A 131 -21.40 -16.34 -4.88
N LEU A 132 -20.08 -16.52 -4.74
CA LEU A 132 -19.07 -15.48 -4.90
C LEU A 132 -18.36 -15.64 -6.26
N THR A 133 -18.17 -14.54 -6.97
CA THR A 133 -17.37 -14.41 -8.20
C THR A 133 -16.83 -12.99 -8.32
N ASN A 134 -16.23 -12.61 -9.45
CA ASN A 134 -15.74 -11.24 -9.67
C ASN A 134 -16.85 -10.28 -10.11
N HIS A 135 -16.67 -9.00 -9.81
CA HIS A 135 -17.51 -7.93 -10.36
C HIS A 135 -17.39 -7.85 -11.88
N HIS A 136 -16.20 -8.00 -12.46
CA HIS A 136 -16.08 -8.01 -13.92
C HIS A 136 -16.74 -9.25 -14.59
N VAL A 137 -17.07 -10.30 -13.82
CA VAL A 137 -17.85 -11.45 -14.29
C VAL A 137 -19.35 -11.15 -14.18
N LEU A 138 -19.79 -10.62 -13.04
CA LEU A 138 -21.17 -10.15 -12.82
C LEU A 138 -21.16 -8.63 -12.59
N THR A 139 -21.21 -7.87 -13.68
CA THR A 139 -21.01 -6.41 -13.65
C THR A 139 -22.19 -5.64 -13.07
N ALA A 140 -23.38 -6.25 -13.08
CA ALA A 140 -24.61 -5.65 -12.59
C ALA A 140 -25.67 -6.75 -12.37
N PRO A 141 -26.76 -6.46 -11.63
CA PRO A 141 -27.89 -7.37 -11.48
C PRO A 141 -28.41 -7.93 -12.82
N GLU A 142 -28.53 -7.09 -13.85
CA GLU A 142 -29.05 -7.50 -15.16
C GLU A 142 -28.13 -8.48 -15.89
N THR A 143 -26.82 -8.44 -15.59
CA THR A 143 -25.87 -9.45 -16.06
C THR A 143 -26.11 -10.78 -15.33
N ALA A 144 -26.33 -10.74 -14.01
CA ALA A 144 -26.57 -11.94 -13.22
C ALA A 144 -27.86 -12.68 -13.62
N GLU A 145 -28.92 -11.98 -14.00
CA GLU A 145 -30.16 -12.58 -14.55
C GLU A 145 -29.91 -13.44 -15.80
N GLN A 146 -28.91 -13.05 -16.61
CA GLN A 146 -28.55 -13.74 -17.86
C GLN A 146 -27.52 -14.84 -17.63
N VAL A 147 -27.14 -15.15 -16.39
CA VAL A 147 -26.09 -16.11 -16.07
C VAL A 147 -26.65 -17.35 -15.38
N VAL A 148 -26.12 -18.50 -15.79
CA VAL A 148 -26.40 -19.80 -15.17
C VAL A 148 -25.13 -20.34 -14.55
N ALA A 149 -25.24 -20.83 -13.31
CA ALA A 149 -24.17 -21.54 -12.62
C ALA A 149 -24.28 -23.05 -12.87
N GLU A 150 -23.23 -23.66 -13.41
CA GLU A 150 -23.13 -25.09 -13.67
C GLU A 150 -22.18 -25.77 -12.70
N PHE A 151 -22.74 -26.52 -11.76
CA PHE A 151 -21.99 -27.37 -10.84
C PHE A 151 -21.71 -28.74 -11.47
N ALA A 152 -20.70 -29.44 -10.96
CA ALA A 152 -20.24 -30.73 -11.49
C ALA A 152 -19.91 -30.72 -12.99
N ALA A 153 -19.55 -29.56 -13.56
CA ALA A 153 -18.97 -29.46 -14.90
C ALA A 153 -17.51 -29.94 -14.89
N GLU A 154 -17.28 -31.23 -14.66
CA GLU A 154 -15.98 -31.85 -14.41
C GLU A 154 -15.90 -33.26 -15.01
N VAL A 155 -14.71 -33.85 -15.01
CA VAL A 155 -14.53 -35.29 -15.30
C VAL A 155 -14.53 -36.09 -13.99
N ASP A 156 -15.09 -37.28 -14.01
CA ASP A 156 -15.09 -38.19 -12.87
C ASP A 156 -13.79 -39.02 -12.76
N ALA A 157 -13.76 -39.95 -11.81
CA ALA A 157 -12.59 -40.81 -11.56
C ALA A 157 -12.28 -41.77 -12.73
N ASP A 158 -13.26 -42.03 -13.61
CA ASP A 158 -13.14 -42.87 -14.79
C ASP A 158 -12.87 -42.04 -16.07
N LEU A 159 -12.52 -40.76 -15.89
CA LEU A 159 -12.25 -39.77 -16.93
C LEU A 159 -13.45 -39.49 -17.85
N GLN A 160 -14.67 -39.71 -17.36
CA GLN A 160 -15.90 -39.41 -18.09
C GLN A 160 -16.45 -38.03 -17.70
N PRO A 161 -16.88 -37.20 -18.67
CA PRO A 161 -17.57 -35.95 -18.36
C PRO A 161 -18.86 -36.20 -17.59
N ARG A 162 -19.03 -35.51 -16.46
CA ARG A 162 -20.28 -35.53 -15.69
C ARG A 162 -21.30 -34.61 -16.33
N VAL A 163 -22.59 -34.92 -16.12
CA VAL A 163 -23.69 -34.04 -16.51
C VAL A 163 -23.75 -32.86 -15.53
N PRO A 164 -23.58 -31.60 -15.99
CA PRO A 164 -23.61 -30.46 -15.10
C PRO A 164 -25.02 -30.21 -14.54
N VAL A 165 -25.08 -29.75 -13.28
CA VAL A 165 -26.33 -29.34 -12.63
C VAL A 165 -26.44 -27.82 -12.66
N ARG A 166 -27.53 -27.32 -13.23
CA ARG A 166 -27.70 -25.89 -13.55
C ARG A 166 -28.58 -25.19 -12.52
N TYR A 167 -28.13 -24.03 -12.06
CA TYR A 167 -28.89 -23.15 -11.17
C TYR A 167 -28.91 -21.72 -11.74
N ARG A 168 -30.03 -21.03 -11.55
CA ARG A 168 -30.16 -19.61 -11.88
C ARG A 168 -29.75 -18.73 -10.70
N LEU A 169 -29.22 -17.56 -11.00
CA LEU A 169 -28.91 -16.54 -9.99
C LEU A 169 -30.17 -15.73 -9.67
N ASP A 170 -30.22 -15.17 -8.46
CA ASP A 170 -31.32 -14.39 -7.91
C ASP A 170 -30.79 -13.03 -7.41
N PRO A 171 -30.47 -12.10 -8.34
CA PRO A 171 -29.92 -10.80 -7.97
C PRO A 171 -30.94 -9.87 -7.30
N ASP A 172 -32.24 -10.10 -7.53
CA ASP A 172 -33.33 -9.32 -6.91
C ASP A 172 -33.37 -9.51 -5.39
N THR A 173 -33.12 -10.73 -4.91
CA THR A 173 -33.06 -11.00 -3.48
C THR A 173 -31.77 -10.45 -2.86
N LEU A 174 -30.62 -10.76 -3.48
CA LEU A 174 -29.33 -10.28 -3.02
C LEU A 174 -28.32 -10.22 -4.18
N PHE A 175 -27.81 -9.01 -4.42
CA PHE A 175 -26.64 -8.76 -5.25
C PHE A 175 -25.79 -7.67 -4.60
N LEU A 176 -24.60 -8.04 -4.13
CA LEU A 176 -23.64 -7.13 -3.52
C LEU A 176 -22.33 -7.21 -4.31
N ALA A 177 -21.85 -6.09 -4.83
CA ALA A 177 -20.62 -6.06 -5.60
C ALA A 177 -19.79 -4.82 -5.28
N ASP A 178 -18.48 -4.94 -5.46
CA ASP A 178 -17.55 -3.83 -5.42
C ASP A 178 -16.58 -3.91 -6.59
N ARG A 179 -16.41 -2.79 -7.29
CA ARG A 179 -15.58 -2.73 -8.48
C ARG A 179 -14.09 -2.70 -8.15
N GLU A 180 -13.67 -2.05 -7.07
CA GLU A 180 -12.25 -1.90 -6.73
C GLU A 180 -11.67 -3.20 -6.16
N LEU A 181 -12.44 -3.90 -5.32
CA LEU A 181 -12.14 -5.23 -4.80
C LEU A 181 -12.51 -6.35 -5.80
N ASP A 182 -13.15 -5.98 -6.90
CA ASP A 182 -13.56 -6.86 -7.98
C ASP A 182 -14.29 -8.13 -7.54
N PHE A 183 -15.31 -7.99 -6.69
CA PHE A 183 -16.14 -9.11 -6.26
C PHE A 183 -17.62 -8.85 -6.51
N ALA A 184 -18.37 -9.92 -6.72
CA ALA A 184 -19.82 -9.95 -6.74
C ALA A 184 -20.30 -11.17 -5.95
N LEU A 185 -21.16 -10.92 -4.96
CA LEU A 185 -21.85 -11.90 -4.14
C LEU A 185 -23.33 -11.86 -4.52
N VAL A 186 -23.85 -13.00 -4.96
CA VAL A 186 -25.21 -13.11 -5.48
C VAL A 186 -25.90 -14.32 -4.89
N ARG A 187 -27.20 -14.22 -4.65
CA ARG A 187 -28.01 -15.38 -4.25
C ARG A 187 -28.21 -16.33 -5.44
N VAL A 188 -28.31 -17.62 -5.16
CA VAL A 188 -28.65 -18.66 -6.13
C VAL A 188 -30.03 -19.20 -5.80
N HIS A 189 -30.89 -19.34 -6.80
CA HIS A 189 -32.20 -19.96 -6.62
C HIS A 189 -32.08 -21.40 -6.11
N PRO A 190 -33.04 -21.90 -5.32
CA PRO A 190 -33.08 -23.31 -4.94
C PRO A 190 -33.30 -24.21 -6.16
N GLY A 191 -32.92 -25.48 -6.02
CA GLY A 191 -33.15 -26.50 -7.04
C GLY A 191 -34.63 -26.90 -7.15
N PRO A 192 -34.98 -27.82 -8.06
CA PRO A 192 -36.37 -28.26 -8.28
C PRO A 192 -37.09 -28.77 -7.02
N ASN A 193 -36.34 -29.30 -6.05
CA ASN A 193 -36.87 -29.84 -4.80
C ASN A 193 -37.00 -28.78 -3.69
N GLY A 194 -36.73 -27.50 -4.00
CA GLY A 194 -36.73 -26.40 -3.03
C GLY A 194 -35.47 -26.30 -2.17
N SER A 195 -34.53 -27.26 -2.26
CA SER A 195 -33.27 -27.23 -1.51
C SER A 195 -32.26 -26.25 -2.13
N PRO A 196 -31.50 -25.52 -1.30
CA PRO A 196 -30.42 -24.66 -1.77
C PRO A 196 -29.27 -25.50 -2.37
N PRO A 197 -28.50 -24.96 -3.33
CA PRO A 197 -27.43 -25.71 -3.98
C PRO A 197 -26.33 -26.16 -3.00
N GLY A 198 -26.10 -25.42 -1.91
CA GLY A 198 -25.13 -25.80 -0.88
C GLY A 198 -25.46 -27.07 -0.11
N ASP A 199 -26.73 -27.52 -0.08
CA ASP A 199 -27.09 -28.81 0.52
C ASP A 199 -26.60 -30.00 -0.33
N VAL A 200 -26.42 -29.77 -1.63
CA VAL A 200 -25.97 -30.78 -2.60
C VAL A 200 -24.45 -30.73 -2.77
N PHE A 201 -23.89 -29.53 -2.93
CA PHE A 201 -22.49 -29.32 -3.31
C PHE A 201 -21.60 -28.86 -2.17
N GLY A 202 -22.17 -28.56 -1.00
CA GLY A 202 -21.47 -27.86 0.08
C GLY A 202 -21.12 -26.42 -0.30
N TRP A 203 -20.33 -25.77 0.55
CA TRP A 203 -19.80 -24.42 0.31
C TRP A 203 -18.41 -24.30 0.93
N ASN A 204 -17.67 -23.27 0.51
CA ASN A 204 -16.37 -22.91 1.06
C ASN A 204 -16.52 -21.72 2.02
N PRO A 205 -16.46 -21.94 3.36
CA PRO A 205 -16.63 -20.86 4.32
C PRO A 205 -15.55 -19.79 4.18
N LEU A 206 -15.95 -18.52 4.27
CA LEU A 206 -15.04 -17.39 4.23
C LEU A 206 -14.61 -17.01 5.65
N LEU A 207 -13.31 -16.77 5.81
CA LEU A 207 -12.68 -16.53 7.11
C LEU A 207 -12.12 -15.11 7.13
N ARG A 208 -12.61 -14.27 8.05
CA ARG A 208 -12.19 -12.86 8.19
C ARG A 208 -10.81 -12.70 8.84
N THR A 209 -10.42 -13.67 9.65
CA THR A 209 -9.14 -13.69 10.39
C THR A 209 -7.93 -13.66 9.46
N GLN A 210 -6.85 -13.00 9.89
CA GLN A 210 -5.54 -13.03 9.21
C GLN A 210 -4.75 -14.32 9.52
N GLY A 211 -3.53 -14.43 8.97
CA GLY A 211 -2.65 -15.59 9.16
C GLY A 211 -3.08 -16.83 8.37
N LYS A 212 -3.86 -16.67 7.30
CA LYS A 212 -4.30 -17.79 6.46
C LYS A 212 -3.20 -18.28 5.51
N VAL A 213 -2.30 -17.40 5.12
CA VAL A 213 -1.16 -17.69 4.24
C VAL A 213 -0.06 -16.65 4.47
N VAL A 214 1.20 -17.01 4.26
CA VAL A 214 2.37 -16.10 4.28
C VAL A 214 3.21 -16.24 3.01
N ALA A 215 3.97 -15.20 2.65
CA ALA A 215 4.72 -15.22 1.40
C ALA A 215 5.70 -16.41 1.34
N GLY A 216 5.72 -17.11 0.21
CA GLY A 216 6.46 -18.35 -0.03
C GLY A 216 5.64 -19.64 0.15
N GLU A 217 4.50 -19.61 0.84
CA GLU A 217 3.64 -20.78 1.00
C GLU A 217 2.94 -21.18 -0.31
N PRO A 218 2.65 -22.48 -0.50
CA PRO A 218 1.87 -22.95 -1.63
C PRO A 218 0.41 -22.46 -1.56
N VAL A 219 -0.15 -22.19 -2.74
CA VAL A 219 -1.57 -21.89 -2.93
C VAL A 219 -2.14 -22.82 -4.00
N ASN A 220 -3.44 -23.11 -3.92
CA ASN A 220 -4.13 -24.02 -4.82
C ASN A 220 -5.33 -23.30 -5.45
N LEU A 221 -5.55 -23.47 -6.75
CA LEU A 221 -6.66 -22.84 -7.47
C LEU A 221 -7.53 -23.90 -8.15
N ILE A 222 -8.84 -23.75 -8.07
CA ILE A 222 -9.79 -24.62 -8.78
C ILE A 222 -10.77 -23.74 -9.53
N GLY A 223 -10.99 -24.02 -10.81
CA GLY A 223 -11.93 -23.25 -11.62
C GLY A 223 -12.13 -23.80 -13.02
N HIS A 224 -12.58 -22.93 -13.92
CA HIS A 224 -12.92 -23.29 -15.30
C HIS A 224 -12.11 -22.47 -16.33
N PRO A 225 -10.82 -22.79 -16.53
CA PRO A 225 -9.99 -22.10 -17.51
C PRO A 225 -10.62 -22.19 -18.91
N ARG A 226 -10.75 -21.06 -19.57
CA ARG A 226 -11.44 -20.84 -20.86
C ARG A 226 -12.87 -21.40 -20.92
N GLY A 227 -13.53 -21.54 -19.78
CA GLY A 227 -14.85 -22.16 -19.72
C GLY A 227 -14.86 -23.67 -19.95
N ARG A 228 -13.69 -24.34 -19.89
CA ARG A 228 -13.58 -25.79 -19.96
C ARG A 228 -14.17 -26.47 -18.73
N LEU A 229 -14.11 -27.81 -18.71
CA LEU A 229 -14.41 -28.58 -17.51
C LEU A 229 -13.45 -28.20 -16.37
N LYS A 230 -13.87 -28.46 -15.13
CA LYS A 230 -13.18 -28.04 -13.92
C LYS A 230 -11.75 -28.57 -13.91
N GLU A 231 -10.81 -27.67 -13.70
CA GLU A 231 -9.38 -27.94 -13.62
C GLU A 231 -8.83 -27.41 -12.28
N ILE A 232 -7.69 -27.95 -11.87
CA ILE A 232 -7.05 -27.62 -10.60
C ILE A 232 -5.55 -27.35 -10.81
N ALA A 233 -5.08 -26.20 -10.34
CA ALA A 233 -3.68 -25.89 -10.21
C ALA A 233 -3.26 -26.16 -8.76
N VAL A 234 -2.46 -27.22 -8.56
CA VAL A 234 -1.88 -27.60 -7.27
C VAL A 234 -0.36 -27.69 -7.39
N ARG A 235 0.35 -27.38 -6.30
CA ARG A 235 1.82 -27.51 -6.11
C ARG A 235 2.68 -26.38 -6.63
N ASP A 236 2.74 -26.15 -7.94
CA ASP A 236 3.66 -25.15 -8.52
C ASP A 236 3.03 -23.74 -8.53
N SER A 237 2.46 -23.39 -7.38
CA SER A 237 1.72 -22.15 -7.19
C SER A 237 2.01 -21.67 -5.79
N ARG A 238 2.55 -20.45 -5.65
CA ARG A 238 3.03 -19.91 -4.38
C ARG A 238 2.67 -18.46 -4.21
N LEU A 239 2.41 -18.06 -2.97
CA LEU A 239 2.26 -16.65 -2.64
C LEU A 239 3.59 -15.92 -2.83
N LEU A 240 3.60 -14.89 -3.67
CA LEU A 240 4.76 -14.05 -3.95
C LEU A 240 4.77 -12.80 -3.06
N GLN A 241 3.61 -12.19 -2.85
CA GLN A 241 3.45 -10.96 -2.08
C GLN A 241 2.02 -10.86 -1.56
N GLN A 242 1.88 -10.31 -0.35
CA GLN A 242 0.62 -9.87 0.21
C GLN A 242 0.60 -8.33 0.28
N THR A 243 -0.49 -7.72 -0.16
CA THR A 243 -0.82 -6.30 0.08
C THR A 243 -2.03 -6.22 1.01
N ASP A 244 -2.53 -5.00 1.26
CA ASP A 244 -3.69 -4.81 2.13
C ASP A 244 -4.95 -5.48 1.58
N ASP A 245 -5.19 -5.39 0.27
CA ASP A 245 -6.41 -5.89 -0.36
C ASP A 245 -6.19 -7.08 -1.28
N PHE A 246 -4.95 -7.35 -1.72
CA PHE A 246 -4.67 -8.33 -2.77
C PHE A 246 -3.56 -9.30 -2.37
N LEU A 247 -3.64 -10.51 -2.91
CA LEU A 247 -2.58 -11.50 -2.92
C LEU A 247 -2.04 -11.64 -4.33
N GLN A 248 -0.71 -11.61 -4.46
CA GLN A 248 -0.02 -11.87 -5.71
C GLN A 248 0.71 -13.21 -5.60
N TYR A 249 0.49 -14.10 -6.57
CA TYR A 249 0.98 -15.47 -6.51
C TYR A 249 1.38 -15.97 -7.89
N SER A 250 2.29 -16.94 -7.92
CA SER A 250 2.52 -17.76 -9.11
C SER A 250 1.42 -18.81 -9.21
N ALA A 251 0.91 -19.04 -10.42
CA ALA A 251 0.05 -20.17 -10.75
C ALA A 251 -0.10 -20.27 -12.28
N ASP A 252 -0.30 -21.47 -12.79
CA ASP A 252 -0.70 -21.68 -14.17
C ASP A 252 -2.20 -21.40 -14.29
N THR A 253 -2.57 -20.20 -14.73
CA THR A 253 -3.96 -19.83 -14.99
C THR A 253 -4.15 -19.30 -16.40
N GLU A 254 -5.25 -19.68 -17.03
CA GLU A 254 -5.67 -19.15 -18.34
C GLU A 254 -6.95 -18.30 -18.19
N PRO A 255 -7.28 -17.42 -19.17
CA PRO A 255 -8.53 -16.66 -19.15
C PRO A 255 -9.73 -17.56 -18.95
N GLY A 256 -10.68 -17.20 -18.08
CA GLY A 256 -11.81 -18.06 -17.67
C GLY A 256 -11.70 -18.57 -16.23
N SER A 257 -10.49 -18.53 -15.65
CA SER A 257 -10.27 -18.73 -14.21
C SER A 257 -10.76 -17.56 -13.34
N SER A 258 -11.17 -16.43 -13.92
CA SER A 258 -11.76 -15.31 -13.17
C SER A 258 -12.90 -15.78 -12.27
N GLY A 259 -12.80 -15.48 -10.99
CA GLY A 259 -13.76 -15.83 -9.95
C GLY A 259 -13.44 -17.14 -9.24
N SER A 260 -12.32 -17.78 -9.58
CA SER A 260 -11.85 -18.99 -8.91
C SER A 260 -11.41 -18.70 -7.47
N PRO A 261 -11.78 -19.55 -6.51
CA PRO A 261 -11.20 -19.49 -5.17
C PRO A 261 -9.72 -19.89 -5.20
N VAL A 262 -8.92 -19.12 -4.46
CA VAL A 262 -7.52 -19.43 -4.14
C VAL A 262 -7.49 -19.99 -2.73
N PHE A 263 -6.89 -21.15 -2.53
CA PHE A 263 -6.81 -21.87 -1.27
C PHE A 263 -5.39 -21.96 -0.73
N ASN A 264 -5.25 -22.06 0.59
CA ASN A 264 -4.05 -22.64 1.21
C ASN A 264 -4.14 -24.18 1.24
N ASP A 265 -3.11 -24.86 1.75
CA ASP A 265 -3.08 -26.35 1.84
C ASP A 265 -4.11 -26.95 2.83
N GLN A 266 -4.76 -26.11 3.64
CA GLN A 266 -5.85 -26.52 4.52
C GLN A 266 -7.23 -26.39 3.85
N TRP A 267 -7.27 -26.01 2.57
CA TRP A 267 -8.49 -25.74 1.79
C TRP A 267 -9.31 -24.58 2.34
N GLU A 268 -8.64 -23.59 2.95
CA GLU A 268 -9.27 -22.34 3.36
C GLU A 268 -9.12 -21.30 2.25
N VAL A 269 -10.20 -20.58 1.93
CA VAL A 269 -10.16 -19.54 0.89
C VAL A 269 -9.34 -18.34 1.37
N VAL A 270 -8.23 -18.08 0.69
CA VAL A 270 -7.32 -16.97 0.96
C VAL A 270 -7.63 -15.76 0.08
N ALA A 271 -8.00 -15.98 -1.18
CA ALA A 271 -8.33 -14.94 -2.13
C ALA A 271 -9.35 -15.39 -3.20
N LEU A 272 -9.91 -14.42 -3.91
CA LEU A 272 -10.71 -14.57 -5.12
C LEU A 272 -9.83 -14.19 -6.32
N HIS A 273 -9.49 -15.15 -7.19
CA HIS A 273 -8.67 -14.89 -8.38
C HIS A 273 -9.41 -13.95 -9.34
N HIS A 274 -8.75 -12.88 -9.78
CA HIS A 274 -9.39 -11.87 -10.63
C HIS A 274 -8.61 -11.49 -11.89
N SER A 275 -7.29 -11.64 -11.88
CA SER A 275 -6.47 -11.30 -13.04
C SER A 275 -5.18 -12.12 -13.08
N ALA A 276 -4.85 -12.61 -14.28
CA ALA A 276 -3.47 -12.89 -14.65
C ALA A 276 -2.80 -11.59 -15.09
N VAL A 277 -1.53 -11.38 -14.74
CA VAL A 277 -0.82 -10.12 -15.00
C VAL A 277 0.17 -10.31 -16.15
N PRO A 278 -0.08 -9.76 -17.34
CA PRO A 278 0.82 -9.92 -18.48
C PRO A 278 2.04 -9.00 -18.33
N ARG A 279 3.19 -9.47 -18.81
CA ARG A 279 4.37 -8.62 -19.00
C ARG A 279 4.08 -7.62 -20.12
N ARG A 280 4.44 -6.36 -19.91
CA ARG A 280 4.24 -5.26 -20.87
C ARG A 280 5.57 -4.57 -21.19
N ASP A 281 5.66 -3.97 -22.37
CA ASP A 281 6.77 -3.06 -22.72
C ASP A 281 6.56 -1.65 -22.14
N ALA A 282 7.53 -0.77 -22.34
CA ALA A 282 7.46 0.64 -21.94
C ALA A 282 6.30 1.42 -22.58
N ARG A 283 5.68 0.89 -23.64
CA ARG A 283 4.50 1.47 -24.31
C ARG A 283 3.19 0.84 -23.83
N GLY A 284 3.25 -0.03 -22.81
CA GLY A 284 2.10 -0.73 -22.24
C GLY A 284 1.57 -1.87 -23.09
N GLN A 285 2.25 -2.29 -24.17
CA GLN A 285 1.81 -3.41 -25.01
C GLN A 285 2.12 -4.73 -24.33
N ARG A 286 1.17 -5.68 -24.35
CA ARG A 286 1.40 -7.05 -23.85
C ARG A 286 2.53 -7.69 -24.65
N LEU A 287 3.41 -8.41 -23.98
CA LEU A 287 4.54 -9.08 -24.60
C LEU A 287 4.32 -10.58 -24.73
N ARG A 288 4.95 -11.16 -25.74
CA ARG A 288 5.16 -12.59 -25.89
C ARG A 288 6.30 -13.05 -24.98
N ILE A 289 6.41 -14.36 -24.79
CA ILE A 289 7.50 -15.01 -24.04
C ILE A 289 8.87 -14.60 -24.63
N ASP A 290 8.96 -14.49 -25.96
CA ASP A 290 10.17 -14.05 -26.68
C ASP A 290 10.48 -12.54 -26.57
N GLY A 291 9.63 -11.75 -25.88
CA GLY A 291 9.82 -10.31 -25.69
C GLY A 291 9.25 -9.43 -26.80
N THR A 292 8.68 -9.99 -27.86
CA THR A 292 8.02 -9.21 -28.92
C THR A 292 6.57 -8.85 -28.53
N PRO A 293 5.97 -7.77 -29.07
CA PRO A 293 4.58 -7.43 -28.78
C PRO A 293 3.59 -8.52 -29.22
N LEU A 294 2.61 -8.81 -28.36
CA LEU A 294 1.52 -9.74 -28.61
C LEU A 294 0.59 -9.17 -29.69
N ARG A 295 0.26 -9.96 -30.70
CA ARG A 295 -0.57 -9.55 -31.85
C ARG A 295 -2.03 -9.97 -31.64
N PRO A 296 -2.99 -9.25 -32.25
CA PRO A 296 -4.38 -9.70 -32.27
C PRO A 296 -4.50 -11.11 -32.88
N GLY A 297 -5.09 -12.03 -32.13
CA GLY A 297 -5.25 -13.44 -32.54
C GLY A 297 -4.17 -14.39 -32.03
N ASP A 298 -3.10 -13.89 -31.38
CA ASP A 298 -2.12 -14.76 -30.73
C ASP A 298 -2.78 -15.56 -29.59
N PRO A 299 -2.44 -16.86 -29.44
CA PRO A 299 -2.95 -17.66 -28.32
C PRO A 299 -2.32 -17.19 -26.99
N ASP A 300 -3.04 -17.27 -25.87
CA ASP A 300 -2.48 -16.81 -24.58
C ASP A 300 -1.25 -17.60 -24.13
N SER A 301 -1.04 -18.81 -24.68
CA SER A 301 0.13 -19.65 -24.39
C SER A 301 1.45 -19.02 -24.83
N VAL A 302 1.42 -18.06 -25.78
CA VAL A 302 2.62 -17.32 -26.17
C VAL A 302 2.79 -16.01 -25.40
N ALA A 303 1.81 -15.61 -24.59
CA ALA A 303 1.90 -14.39 -23.79
C ALA A 303 2.85 -14.58 -22.59
N ALA A 304 3.68 -13.57 -22.33
CA ALA A 304 4.51 -13.55 -21.14
C ALA A 304 3.68 -13.09 -19.95
N TRP A 305 3.62 -13.91 -18.89
CA TRP A 305 2.90 -13.60 -17.65
C TRP A 305 3.90 -13.36 -16.51
N LEU A 306 3.63 -12.33 -15.69
CA LEU A 306 4.43 -11.99 -14.50
C LEU A 306 3.95 -12.74 -13.25
N GLY A 307 2.70 -13.16 -13.24
CA GLY A 307 2.04 -13.85 -12.13
C GLY A 307 0.55 -13.56 -12.13
N ASN A 308 -0.09 -13.84 -10.99
CA ASN A 308 -1.53 -13.68 -10.81
C ASN A 308 -1.83 -12.83 -9.60
N GLU A 309 -3.02 -12.24 -9.58
CA GLU A 309 -3.54 -11.50 -8.45
C GLU A 309 -4.92 -12.02 -8.06
N GLY A 310 -5.26 -11.91 -6.78
CA GLY A 310 -6.61 -12.14 -6.29
C GLY A 310 -6.93 -11.30 -5.08
N THR A 311 -8.19 -10.88 -4.96
CA THR A 311 -8.68 -10.08 -3.84
C THR A 311 -8.72 -10.92 -2.58
N ARG A 312 -8.16 -10.41 -1.48
CA ARG A 312 -8.17 -11.09 -0.18
C ARG A 312 -9.60 -11.27 0.29
N VAL A 313 -9.94 -12.50 0.67
CA VAL A 313 -11.25 -12.80 1.27
C VAL A 313 -11.51 -11.97 2.53
N SER A 314 -10.45 -11.66 3.30
CA SER A 314 -10.60 -10.77 4.46
C SER A 314 -11.06 -9.37 4.07
N SER A 315 -10.61 -8.83 2.93
CA SER A 315 -11.00 -7.52 2.44
C SER A 315 -12.43 -7.49 1.91
N ILE A 316 -12.89 -8.58 1.28
CA ILE A 316 -14.29 -8.76 0.86
C ILE A 316 -15.21 -8.81 2.09
N LEU A 317 -14.92 -9.71 3.04
CA LEU A 317 -15.69 -9.84 4.29
C LEU A 317 -15.64 -8.58 5.11
N ASP A 318 -14.50 -7.90 5.06
CA ASP A 318 -14.40 -6.57 5.58
C ASP A 318 -15.47 -5.72 4.89
N PHE A 319 -15.35 -5.39 3.60
CA PHE A 319 -16.30 -4.52 2.88
C PHE A 319 -17.78 -4.84 3.17
N LEU A 320 -18.16 -6.12 3.19
CA LEU A 320 -19.54 -6.54 3.49
C LEU A 320 -20.00 -6.10 4.90
N ALA A 321 -19.11 -6.10 5.89
CA ALA A 321 -19.40 -5.66 7.25
C ALA A 321 -19.69 -4.15 7.39
N THR A 322 -19.35 -3.34 6.38
CA THR A 322 -19.62 -1.89 6.38
C THR A 322 -20.92 -1.51 5.66
N LEU A 323 -21.59 -2.46 5.03
CA LEU A 323 -22.81 -2.17 4.30
C LEU A 323 -24.00 -2.05 5.25
N ASP A 324 -24.77 -0.98 5.09
CA ASP A 324 -26.08 -0.87 5.72
C ASP A 324 -27.12 -1.57 4.84
N LEU A 325 -27.61 -2.72 5.31
CA LEU A 325 -28.47 -3.62 4.54
C LEU A 325 -29.83 -3.80 5.20
N PRO A 326 -30.90 -4.05 4.42
CA PRO A 326 -32.18 -4.49 4.96
C PRO A 326 -32.05 -5.76 5.82
N PRO A 327 -32.91 -5.95 6.85
CA PRO A 327 -32.81 -7.11 7.76
C PRO A 327 -32.77 -8.47 7.05
N ALA A 328 -33.62 -8.68 6.03
CA ALA A 328 -33.66 -9.92 5.27
C ALA A 328 -32.33 -10.22 4.54
N GLN A 329 -31.64 -9.19 4.04
CA GLN A 329 -30.33 -9.35 3.41
C GLN A 329 -29.22 -9.59 4.44
N ARG A 330 -29.32 -9.01 5.64
CA ARG A 330 -28.40 -9.31 6.76
C ARG A 330 -28.52 -10.75 7.24
N GLU A 331 -29.75 -11.26 7.35
CA GLU A 331 -29.99 -12.66 7.71
C GLU A 331 -29.36 -13.61 6.68
N LEU A 332 -29.50 -13.29 5.40
CA LEU A 332 -28.86 -14.05 4.34
C LEU A 332 -27.33 -13.97 4.41
N LEU A 333 -26.74 -12.79 4.65
CA LEU A 333 -25.29 -12.66 4.87
C LEU A 333 -24.79 -13.42 6.11
N ALA A 334 -25.58 -13.48 7.18
CA ALA A 334 -25.22 -14.21 8.40
C ALA A 334 -25.04 -15.72 8.14
N THR A 335 -25.62 -16.27 7.07
CA THR A 335 -25.43 -17.67 6.64
C THR A 335 -23.99 -17.99 6.21
N LEU A 336 -23.15 -16.98 5.94
CA LEU A 336 -21.70 -17.15 5.75
C LEU A 336 -21.02 -17.75 7.00
N GLY A 337 -21.72 -17.72 8.15
CA GLY A 337 -21.30 -18.35 9.40
C GLY A 337 -20.46 -17.42 10.29
N PRO A 338 -20.21 -17.80 11.54
CA PRO A 338 -19.60 -16.92 12.55
C PRO A 338 -18.17 -16.50 12.21
N ALA A 339 -17.41 -17.35 11.50
CA ALA A 339 -16.03 -17.06 11.13
C ALA A 339 -15.89 -15.95 10.06
N SER A 340 -17.00 -15.58 9.42
CA SER A 340 -17.09 -14.41 8.54
C SER A 340 -17.07 -13.10 9.32
N GLY A 341 -17.44 -13.13 10.62
CA GLY A 341 -17.65 -11.94 11.43
C GLY A 341 -18.90 -11.14 11.09
N LEU A 342 -19.85 -11.71 10.33
CA LEU A 342 -21.08 -11.05 9.85
C LEU A 342 -22.38 -11.56 10.53
N ALA A 343 -22.31 -12.56 11.41
CA ALA A 343 -23.49 -13.15 12.05
C ALA A 343 -23.70 -12.63 13.50
N GLY A 344 -24.72 -11.78 13.71
CA GLY A 344 -25.42 -11.54 15.00
C GLY A 344 -24.68 -10.81 16.15
N GLU A 345 -25.47 -10.21 17.06
CA GLU A 345 -25.18 -9.14 18.06
C GLU A 345 -24.09 -9.36 19.14
N THR A 346 -23.15 -10.28 18.98
CA THR A 346 -21.94 -10.34 19.84
C THR A 346 -20.69 -10.21 18.99
N ALA A 347 -20.36 -8.97 18.62
CA ALA A 347 -19.01 -8.58 18.23
C ALA A 347 -18.05 -8.57 19.45
N ALA A 348 -18.17 -9.55 20.35
CA ALA A 348 -17.37 -9.66 21.56
C ALA A 348 -16.70 -11.04 21.64
N SER A 349 -15.37 -11.01 21.69
CA SER A 349 -14.46 -12.05 22.17
C SER A 349 -14.19 -13.26 21.27
N ALA A 350 -13.21 -13.11 20.35
CA ALA A 350 -12.30 -14.19 19.96
C ALA A 350 -10.88 -13.65 19.67
N GLY A 351 -9.97 -13.73 20.67
CA GLY A 351 -8.52 -13.48 20.52
C GLY A 351 -8.12 -12.03 20.23
N PRO A 352 -6.82 -11.64 20.30
CA PRO A 352 -6.41 -10.23 20.26
C PRO A 352 -6.82 -9.60 18.94
N TYR A 353 -7.93 -8.87 19.02
CA TYR A 353 -8.53 -8.06 17.98
C TYR A 353 -7.69 -6.79 17.87
N TRP A 354 -6.88 -6.69 16.82
CA TRP A 354 -6.34 -5.41 16.42
C TRP A 354 -7.42 -4.75 15.57
N GLU A 355 -7.97 -3.64 16.06
CA GLU A 355 -8.96 -2.84 15.36
C GLU A 355 -8.42 -2.44 13.98
N ARG A 356 -9.02 -3.00 12.92
CA ARG A 356 -9.00 -2.33 11.62
C ARG A 356 -10.04 -1.24 11.66
N HIS A 357 -9.60 -0.02 11.96
CA HIS A 357 -10.35 1.15 11.54
C HIS A 357 -10.42 1.14 10.01
N ARG A 358 -11.56 0.72 9.48
CA ARG A 358 -11.93 1.14 8.14
C ARG A 358 -12.40 2.57 8.21
N SER A 359 -11.45 3.48 8.04
CA SER A 359 -11.75 4.79 7.49
C SER A 359 -12.36 4.53 6.11
N SER A 360 -13.54 5.07 5.87
CA SER A 360 -14.10 5.22 4.52
C SER A 360 -13.02 5.79 3.62
N ARG A 361 -12.54 5.05 2.60
CA ARG A 361 -11.54 5.54 1.65
C ARG A 361 -12.07 6.83 1.00
N PRO A 362 -11.52 8.02 1.32
CA PRO A 362 -11.68 9.16 0.44
C PRO A 362 -10.68 8.93 -0.70
N THR A 363 -11.11 9.13 -1.94
CA THR A 363 -10.18 9.44 -3.03
C THR A 363 -9.19 10.49 -2.53
N GLY A 364 -7.89 10.18 -2.60
CA GLY A 364 -6.76 10.91 -2.00
C GLY A 364 -6.76 12.41 -2.26
N THR A 365 -7.58 13.13 -1.52
CA THR A 365 -7.60 14.58 -1.41
C THR A 365 -7.36 14.87 0.06
N GLY A 366 -6.49 15.85 0.34
CA GLY A 366 -6.13 16.19 1.71
C GLY A 366 -7.35 16.39 2.62
N LEU A 367 -7.18 16.09 3.91
CA LEU A 367 -8.27 16.21 4.87
C LEU A 367 -8.47 17.67 5.26
N ARG A 368 -9.73 18.12 5.25
CA ARG A 368 -10.08 19.41 5.84
C ARG A 368 -10.29 19.24 7.35
N GLY A 369 -9.93 20.27 8.10
CA GLY A 369 -10.29 20.38 9.51
C GLY A 369 -11.73 20.84 9.68
N SER A 370 -12.40 20.35 10.71
CA SER A 370 -13.67 20.92 11.20
C SER A 370 -13.41 22.34 11.69
N SER A 371 -14.25 23.30 11.26
CA SER A 371 -14.10 24.71 11.56
C SER A 371 -14.23 24.97 13.06
N ALA A 372 -13.20 25.55 13.67
CA ALA A 372 -13.30 26.25 14.95
C ALA A 372 -14.03 27.59 14.74
N PRO A 373 -14.69 28.14 15.78
CA PRO A 373 -15.45 29.40 15.69
C PRO A 373 -14.60 30.65 15.44
N ASP A 374 -13.28 30.56 15.62
CA ASP A 374 -12.32 31.64 15.37
C ASP A 374 -11.51 31.29 14.11
N ASP A 375 -11.35 32.24 13.20
CA ASP A 375 -10.94 32.13 11.79
C ASP A 375 -9.47 31.67 11.54
N ILE A 376 -8.89 30.85 12.44
CA ILE A 376 -7.51 30.35 12.41
C ILE A 376 -7.48 28.82 12.31
N HIS A 377 -6.80 28.30 11.28
CA HIS A 377 -6.71 26.87 10.99
C HIS A 377 -5.30 26.32 11.20
N LEU A 378 -5.18 25.17 11.87
CA LEU A 378 -3.93 24.40 11.89
C LEU A 378 -3.81 23.52 10.65
N VAL A 379 -2.69 23.61 9.95
CA VAL A 379 -2.39 22.84 8.74
C VAL A 379 -1.10 22.05 8.92
N PHE A 380 -1.15 20.74 8.70
CA PHE A 380 0.02 19.87 8.60
C PHE A 380 0.37 19.58 7.14
N LEU A 381 1.59 19.95 6.75
CA LEU A 381 2.11 19.69 5.41
C LEU A 381 3.24 18.66 5.47
N HIS A 382 2.93 17.46 4.99
CA HIS A 382 3.80 16.30 5.13
C HIS A 382 4.98 16.31 4.14
N GLY A 383 5.98 15.48 4.41
CA GLY A 383 7.15 15.28 3.56
C GLY A 383 6.99 14.18 2.51
N ARG A 384 8.11 13.75 1.92
CA ARG A 384 8.16 12.61 0.98
C ARG A 384 7.92 11.25 1.67
N GLY A 385 7.77 10.20 0.87
CA GLY A 385 7.82 8.81 1.35
C GLY A 385 6.57 8.34 2.10
N LEU A 386 5.44 9.03 1.91
CA LEU A 386 4.16 8.72 2.52
C LEU A 386 3.14 8.20 1.49
N ALA A 387 3.57 7.81 0.30
CA ALA A 387 2.67 7.25 -0.71
C ALA A 387 2.02 5.95 -0.22
N GLY A 388 0.72 5.82 -0.45
CA GLY A 388 -0.12 4.72 0.01
C GLY A 388 -0.49 4.80 1.51
N GLU A 389 -0.06 5.84 2.23
CA GLU A 389 -0.40 6.02 3.65
C GLU A 389 -1.77 6.68 3.83
N ASP A 390 -2.50 6.32 4.88
CA ASP A 390 -3.79 6.94 5.22
C ASP A 390 -3.58 8.36 5.79
N PRO A 391 -4.05 9.43 5.11
CA PRO A 391 -3.93 10.80 5.60
C PRO A 391 -4.60 11.03 6.96
N ALA A 392 -5.66 10.28 7.29
CA ALA A 392 -6.34 10.40 8.58
C ALA A 392 -5.48 9.84 9.71
N ARG A 393 -4.79 8.73 9.45
CA ARG A 393 -3.82 8.15 10.37
C ARG A 393 -2.63 9.07 10.57
N LEU A 394 -2.07 9.61 9.49
CA LEU A 394 -0.95 10.56 9.55
C LEU A 394 -1.33 11.81 10.36
N ARG A 395 -2.50 12.40 10.08
CA ARG A 395 -3.05 13.52 10.83
C ARG A 395 -3.19 13.21 12.32
N ALA A 396 -3.76 12.05 12.67
CA ALA A 396 -3.93 11.64 14.05
C ALA A 396 -2.58 11.44 14.76
N THR A 397 -1.63 10.78 14.11
CA THR A 397 -0.28 10.54 14.63
C THR A 397 0.49 11.84 14.87
N TRP A 398 0.49 12.77 13.91
CA TRP A 398 1.13 14.08 14.07
C TRP A 398 0.46 14.89 15.16
N THR A 399 -0.87 14.86 15.25
CA THR A 399 -1.62 15.55 16.30
C THR A 399 -1.29 14.98 17.67
N ALA A 400 -1.16 13.64 17.81
CA ALA A 400 -0.75 13.00 19.05
C ALA A 400 0.67 13.38 19.47
N ALA A 401 1.59 13.49 18.52
CA ALA A 401 2.95 13.95 18.78
C ALA A 401 2.99 15.43 19.21
N LEU A 402 2.24 16.30 18.52
CA LEU A 402 2.08 17.70 18.90
C LEU A 402 1.47 17.81 20.30
N ASN A 403 0.41 17.05 20.59
CA ASN A 403 -0.24 17.00 21.90
C ASN A 403 0.71 16.54 23.00
N SER A 404 1.64 15.64 22.70
CA SER A 404 2.68 15.24 23.66
C SER A 404 3.59 16.44 24.02
N GLY A 405 3.96 17.26 23.03
CA GLY A 405 4.70 18.51 23.26
C GLY A 405 3.88 19.57 23.99
N LEU A 406 2.60 19.73 23.65
CA LEU A 406 1.67 20.65 24.32
C LEU A 406 1.47 20.28 25.79
N LEU A 407 1.26 19.00 26.09
CA LEU A 407 1.15 18.51 27.46
C LEU A 407 2.44 18.75 28.25
N ALA A 408 3.61 18.54 27.64
CA ALA A 408 4.89 18.85 28.24
C ALA A 408 5.09 20.37 28.47
N ALA A 409 4.47 21.21 27.65
CA ALA A 409 4.37 22.66 27.84
C ALA A 409 3.24 23.10 28.80
N ARG A 410 2.43 22.16 29.31
CA ARG A 410 1.22 22.40 30.14
C ARG A 410 0.13 23.21 29.44
N LEU A 411 -0.04 22.98 28.14
CA LEU A 411 -1.05 23.61 27.28
C LEU A 411 -2.15 22.60 26.90
N PRO A 412 -3.37 23.07 26.56
CA PRO A 412 -4.47 22.21 26.11
C PRO A 412 -4.11 21.45 24.83
N THR A 413 -4.68 20.26 24.68
CA THR A 413 -4.51 19.41 23.49
C THR A 413 -5.44 19.83 22.36
N ILE A 414 -5.01 19.58 21.13
CA ILE A 414 -5.75 19.83 19.90
C ILE A 414 -6.39 18.52 19.43
N SER A 415 -7.63 18.61 18.92
CA SER A 415 -8.31 17.46 18.36
C SER A 415 -7.89 17.21 16.91
N PRO A 416 -7.59 15.97 16.49
CA PRO A 416 -7.12 15.71 15.13
C PRO A 416 -8.14 16.10 14.06
N GLU A 417 -9.45 16.05 14.36
CA GLU A 417 -10.48 16.47 13.42
C GLU A 417 -10.50 17.98 13.11
N THR A 418 -9.88 18.84 13.92
CA THR A 418 -9.80 20.29 13.62
C THR A 418 -8.61 20.64 12.73
N VAL A 419 -7.69 19.67 12.53
CA VAL A 419 -6.46 19.87 11.77
C VAL A 419 -6.68 19.58 10.30
N TRP A 420 -6.18 20.48 9.45
CA TRP A 420 -6.12 20.31 8.01
C TRP A 420 -4.86 19.53 7.64
N PHE A 421 -4.98 18.58 6.71
CA PHE A 421 -3.89 17.71 6.28
C PHE A 421 -3.90 17.59 4.74
N PRO A 422 -3.43 18.61 4.00
CA PRO A 422 -3.14 18.47 2.58
C PRO A 422 -2.27 17.24 2.32
N TYR A 423 -2.70 16.40 1.38
CA TYR A 423 -2.01 15.15 1.08
C TYR A 423 -1.63 15.10 -0.39
N TYR A 424 -0.32 14.97 -0.67
CA TYR A 424 0.27 14.91 -2.01
C TYR A 424 1.22 13.71 -2.18
N GLY A 425 1.31 12.82 -1.18
CA GLY A 425 2.27 11.71 -1.15
C GLY A 425 2.14 10.76 -2.35
N ASP A 426 0.91 10.40 -2.71
CA ASP A 426 0.63 9.53 -3.86
C ASP A 426 1.02 10.19 -5.18
N LEU A 427 0.62 11.45 -5.37
CA LEU A 427 0.93 12.20 -6.58
C LEU A 427 2.44 12.38 -6.76
N LEU A 428 3.17 12.69 -5.69
CA LEU A 428 4.64 12.79 -5.74
C LEU A 428 5.26 11.45 -6.13
N ALA A 429 4.77 10.33 -5.59
CA ALA A 429 5.29 9.02 -5.97
C ALA A 429 4.97 8.70 -7.43
N GLU A 430 3.75 8.94 -7.89
CA GLU A 430 3.33 8.74 -9.28
C GLU A 430 4.22 9.52 -10.26
N LEU A 431 4.45 10.80 -9.96
CA LEU A 431 5.21 11.70 -10.83
C LEU A 431 6.73 11.53 -10.74
N THR A 432 7.24 10.75 -9.78
CA THR A 432 8.70 10.49 -9.61
C THR A 432 9.09 9.03 -9.89
N VAL A 433 8.17 8.24 -10.47
CA VAL A 433 8.45 6.90 -10.97
C VAL A 433 9.01 7.00 -12.39
N ASP A 434 10.33 7.03 -12.49
CA ASP A 434 11.03 6.75 -13.75
C ASP A 434 11.96 5.54 -13.61
N ALA A 435 11.96 4.72 -14.67
CA ALA A 435 12.77 3.52 -14.80
C ALA A 435 14.23 3.90 -15.08
N ALA A 436 15.15 3.54 -14.19
CA ALA A 436 16.58 3.61 -14.47
C ALA A 436 16.99 2.52 -15.46
N ASP A 437 17.87 2.89 -16.39
CA ASP A 437 18.49 2.03 -17.38
C ASP A 437 19.36 0.92 -16.73
N THR A 438 19.38 -0.25 -17.38
CA THR A 438 19.89 -1.53 -16.87
C THR A 438 21.42 -1.65 -16.71
N GLU A 439 22.17 -0.55 -16.57
CA GLU A 439 23.64 -0.57 -16.43
C GLU A 439 24.18 0.09 -15.14
N ALA A 440 23.33 0.67 -14.28
CA ALA A 440 23.79 1.30 -13.03
C ALA A 440 24.34 0.27 -12.02
N THR A 441 25.52 0.55 -11.45
CA THR A 441 26.21 -0.39 -10.54
C THR A 441 26.06 -0.05 -9.06
N THR A 442 25.56 1.16 -8.74
CA THR A 442 25.52 1.69 -7.37
C THR A 442 24.15 2.27 -6.99
N THR A 443 23.84 2.33 -5.69
CA THR A 443 22.56 2.86 -5.14
C THR A 443 22.35 4.31 -5.56
N ALA A 444 23.41 5.12 -5.52
CA ALA A 444 23.33 6.54 -5.86
C ALA A 444 23.00 6.77 -7.34
N GLU A 445 23.51 5.93 -8.25
CA GLU A 445 23.23 6.01 -9.69
C GLU A 445 21.86 5.43 -10.03
N THR A 446 21.49 4.31 -9.41
CA THR A 446 20.19 3.65 -9.64
C THR A 446 19.00 4.55 -9.28
N LEU A 447 19.18 5.43 -8.28
CA LEU A 447 18.14 6.32 -7.78
C LEU A 447 18.26 7.76 -8.31
N ALA A 448 19.28 8.06 -9.12
CA ALA A 448 19.40 9.38 -9.73
C ALA A 448 18.22 9.61 -10.71
N PRO A 449 17.65 10.82 -10.77
CA PRO A 449 16.65 11.15 -11.78
C PRO A 449 17.16 10.93 -13.21
N VAL A 450 16.26 10.57 -14.13
CA VAL A 450 16.59 10.35 -15.56
C VAL A 450 16.67 11.67 -16.33
N LEU A 451 15.83 12.64 -15.98
CA LEU A 451 15.82 13.97 -16.59
C LEU A 451 17.06 14.78 -16.20
N ASP A 452 17.67 15.47 -17.18
CA ASP A 452 18.96 16.16 -17.03
C ASP A 452 18.97 17.19 -15.88
N GLU A 453 17.96 18.06 -15.77
CA GLU A 453 17.93 19.10 -14.72
C GLU A 453 17.71 18.50 -13.32
N PRO A 454 16.69 17.63 -13.08
CA PRO A 454 16.60 16.85 -11.84
C PRO A 454 17.89 16.06 -11.51
N HIS A 455 18.55 15.47 -12.50
CA HIS A 455 19.80 14.73 -12.28
C HIS A 455 20.94 15.64 -11.79
N ALA A 456 21.08 16.82 -12.40
CA ALA A 456 22.07 17.81 -12.00
C ALA A 456 21.81 18.31 -10.56
N ILE A 457 20.54 18.53 -10.20
CA ILE A 457 20.14 18.91 -8.85
C ILE A 457 20.45 17.81 -7.85
N TYR A 458 20.10 16.56 -8.16
CA TYR A 458 20.39 15.39 -7.32
C TYR A 458 21.89 15.28 -7.02
N THR A 459 22.73 15.40 -8.05
CA THR A 459 24.19 15.37 -7.92
C THR A 459 24.70 16.51 -7.04
N SER A 460 24.20 17.73 -7.25
CA SER A 460 24.59 18.90 -6.45
C SER A 460 24.17 18.78 -4.98
N LEU A 461 22.95 18.29 -4.71
CA LEU A 461 22.46 18.05 -3.35
C LEU A 461 23.34 17.04 -2.61
N LEU A 462 23.73 15.95 -3.28
CA LEU A 462 24.56 14.92 -2.70
C LEU A 462 25.98 15.42 -2.39
N GLU A 463 26.57 16.18 -3.31
CA GLU A 463 27.87 16.81 -3.15
C GLU A 463 27.87 17.81 -1.97
N GLN A 464 26.88 18.69 -1.90
CA GLN A 464 26.76 19.66 -0.80
C GLN A 464 26.54 18.97 0.55
N ALA A 465 25.70 17.94 0.59
CA ALA A 465 25.46 17.16 1.80
C ALA A 465 26.76 16.50 2.28
N ALA A 466 27.57 15.96 1.37
CA ALA A 466 28.85 15.36 1.71
C ALA A 466 29.86 16.39 2.24
N LEU A 467 30.05 17.51 1.53
CA LEU A 467 30.96 18.60 1.93
C LEU A 467 30.58 19.18 3.30
N ARG A 468 29.31 19.51 3.50
CA ARG A 468 28.81 20.08 4.77
C ARG A 468 28.77 19.04 5.90
N SER A 469 28.68 17.75 5.58
CA SER A 469 28.92 16.69 6.56
C SER A 469 30.39 16.60 6.97
N GLY A 470 31.30 17.32 6.30
CA GLY A 470 32.74 17.39 6.57
C GLY A 470 33.58 16.48 5.67
N MET A 471 33.12 16.15 4.46
CA MET A 471 33.94 15.44 3.47
C MET A 471 35.04 16.37 2.95
N PRO A 472 36.33 15.97 3.00
CA PRO A 472 37.42 16.73 2.40
C PRO A 472 37.15 16.98 0.91
N ALA A 473 37.33 18.22 0.44
CA ALA A 473 37.05 18.61 -0.94
C ALA A 473 37.87 17.80 -1.96
N GLU A 474 39.07 17.36 -1.56
CA GLU A 474 39.95 16.52 -2.38
C GLU A 474 39.33 15.14 -2.67
N LEU A 475 38.59 14.58 -1.71
CA LEU A 475 37.87 13.30 -1.89
C LEU A 475 36.58 13.46 -2.70
N VAL A 476 36.02 14.67 -2.75
CA VAL A 476 34.82 15.00 -3.52
C VAL A 476 35.14 15.15 -5.01
N HIS A 477 36.33 15.66 -5.37
CA HIS A 477 36.75 15.95 -6.74
C HIS A 477 37.80 14.98 -7.33
N GLY A 478 38.24 13.96 -6.57
CA GLY A 478 39.28 13.03 -7.04
C GLY A 478 38.87 12.17 -8.24
N ASN A 479 39.56 12.36 -9.38
CA ASN A 479 39.55 11.44 -10.51
C ASN A 479 40.34 10.16 -10.16
N THR A 480 39.78 8.99 -10.49
CA THR A 480 40.50 7.71 -10.41
C THR A 480 41.47 7.59 -11.57
N ASP A 481 42.61 8.26 -11.48
CA ASP A 481 43.77 7.99 -12.34
C ASP A 481 45.03 8.14 -11.50
N HIS A 482 45.26 7.26 -10.52
CA HIS A 482 46.61 7.00 -10.02
C HIS A 482 46.74 5.57 -9.48
N GLU A 483 47.37 4.72 -10.30
CA GLU A 483 48.14 3.57 -9.82
C GLU A 483 49.20 4.05 -8.81
N GLY A 484 49.24 3.43 -7.62
CA GLY A 484 50.32 3.67 -6.65
C GLY A 484 49.83 3.49 -5.21
N GLY A 485 50.14 2.35 -4.62
CA GLY A 485 49.65 1.97 -3.29
C GLY A 485 50.19 2.81 -2.12
N SER A 486 49.43 2.86 -1.02
CA SER A 486 49.81 2.19 0.24
C SER A 486 48.73 2.27 1.32
N ALA A 487 48.75 1.23 2.17
CA ALA A 487 48.51 1.23 3.62
C ALA A 487 47.09 1.21 4.25
N LEU A 488 45.99 1.09 3.50
CA LEU A 488 44.69 0.66 4.08
C LEU A 488 43.83 -0.06 3.03
N GLY A 489 44.34 -1.20 2.57
CA GLY A 489 43.58 -2.09 1.69
C GLY A 489 42.44 -2.77 2.44
N LEU A 490 41.19 -2.39 2.16
CA LEU A 490 39.99 -3.22 2.40
C LEU A 490 38.68 -2.68 1.78
N LEU A 491 38.71 -1.81 0.75
CA LEU A 491 37.49 -1.42 0.02
C LEU A 491 37.75 -1.42 -1.51
N SER A 492 36.80 -1.99 -2.24
CA SER A 492 36.77 -2.23 -3.69
C SER A 492 37.13 -0.99 -4.55
N PRO A 493 37.87 -1.13 -5.66
CA PRO A 493 38.22 -0.03 -6.57
C PRO A 493 37.09 0.38 -7.57
N LEU A 494 35.82 0.04 -7.32
CA LEU A 494 34.70 0.26 -8.25
C LEU A 494 33.50 1.03 -7.63
N THR A 495 33.72 2.04 -6.79
CA THR A 495 32.62 2.89 -6.29
C THR A 495 32.59 4.23 -7.04
N SER A 496 31.46 4.53 -7.69
CA SER A 496 31.22 5.81 -8.38
C SER A 496 31.35 7.02 -7.44
N ARG A 497 31.61 8.21 -8.00
CA ARG A 497 31.74 9.47 -7.23
C ARG A 497 30.50 9.72 -6.35
N LEU A 498 29.31 9.55 -6.94
CA LEU A 498 28.04 9.70 -6.25
C LEU A 498 27.91 8.70 -5.08
N GLN A 499 28.26 7.44 -5.31
CA GLN A 499 28.19 6.42 -4.26
C GLN A 499 29.14 6.72 -3.09
N ARG A 500 30.35 7.24 -3.33
CA ARG A 500 31.25 7.65 -2.25
C ARG A 500 30.68 8.79 -1.40
N GLN A 501 30.09 9.79 -2.06
CA GLN A 501 29.44 10.91 -1.36
C GLN A 501 28.24 10.41 -0.54
N LEU A 502 27.42 9.51 -1.10
CA LEU A 502 26.28 8.91 -0.42
C LEU A 502 26.71 8.10 0.82
N SER A 503 27.71 7.23 0.68
CA SER A 503 28.25 6.45 1.79
C SER A 503 28.81 7.34 2.89
N TRP A 504 29.43 8.47 2.54
CA TRP A 504 29.94 9.44 3.51
C TRP A 504 28.81 10.09 4.33
N VAL A 505 27.76 10.55 3.65
CA VAL A 505 26.59 11.15 4.32
C VAL A 505 25.86 10.12 5.17
N ALA A 506 25.70 8.87 4.69
CA ALA A 506 25.11 7.77 5.43
C ALA A 506 25.88 7.45 6.72
N ALA A 507 27.22 7.35 6.64
CA ALA A 507 28.06 7.06 7.80
C ALA A 507 27.97 8.12 8.91
N ARG A 508 27.77 9.39 8.56
CA ARG A 508 27.69 10.49 9.54
C ARG A 508 26.29 10.74 10.08
N SER A 509 25.28 10.50 9.27
CA SER A 509 23.88 10.64 9.69
C SER A 509 23.31 9.41 10.40
N GLY A 510 23.92 8.23 10.20
CA GLY A 510 23.39 6.96 10.69
C GLY A 510 22.14 6.47 9.94
N LEU A 511 21.82 7.08 8.79
CA LEU A 511 20.71 6.69 7.92
C LEU A 511 21.17 5.75 6.79
N ASP A 512 20.24 4.94 6.29
CA ASP A 512 20.47 4.06 5.14
C ASP A 512 20.72 4.88 3.85
N GLU A 513 21.70 4.45 3.05
CA GLU A 513 22.06 5.10 1.79
C GLU A 513 20.87 5.21 0.81
N THR A 514 20.03 4.17 0.74
CA THR A 514 18.84 4.16 -0.13
C THR A 514 17.85 5.23 0.30
N LEU A 515 17.68 5.43 1.60
CA LEU A 515 16.76 6.43 2.15
C LEU A 515 17.23 7.85 1.83
N ILE A 516 18.53 8.11 1.96
CA ILE A 516 19.13 9.40 1.60
C ILE A 516 19.00 9.63 0.09
N ALA A 517 19.38 8.67 -0.74
CA ALA A 517 19.30 8.80 -2.20
C ALA A 517 17.86 9.01 -2.70
N LEU A 518 16.89 8.26 -2.16
CA LEU A 518 15.48 8.49 -2.45
C LEU A 518 15.08 9.92 -2.04
N PHE A 519 15.46 10.37 -0.85
CA PHE A 519 15.17 11.74 -0.42
C PHE A 519 15.68 12.79 -1.40
N LEU A 520 16.95 12.71 -1.78
CA LEU A 520 17.56 13.65 -2.71
C LEU A 520 16.89 13.59 -4.09
N ARG A 521 16.50 12.40 -4.55
CA ARG A 521 15.78 12.20 -5.82
C ARG A 521 14.45 12.93 -5.85
N ASP A 522 13.61 12.78 -4.83
CA ASP A 522 12.27 13.40 -4.82
C ASP A 522 12.36 14.93 -4.68
N VAL A 523 13.33 15.43 -3.89
CA VAL A 523 13.63 16.86 -3.82
C VAL A 523 14.08 17.38 -5.19
N ALA A 524 14.97 16.64 -5.86
CA ALA A 524 15.47 17.02 -7.16
C ALA A 524 14.41 17.00 -8.25
N ALA A 525 13.51 16.02 -8.24
CA ALA A 525 12.37 15.96 -9.15
C ALA A 525 11.43 17.15 -8.93
N TYR A 526 11.03 17.44 -7.69
CA TYR A 526 10.18 18.59 -7.39
C TYR A 526 10.83 19.93 -7.80
N LEU A 527 12.15 20.08 -7.61
CA LEU A 527 12.83 21.33 -7.93
C LEU A 527 13.15 21.50 -9.42
N GLY A 528 13.47 20.41 -10.11
CA GLY A 528 13.95 20.38 -11.49
C GLY A 528 12.88 20.14 -12.56
N ASP A 529 11.71 19.64 -12.17
CA ASP A 529 10.58 19.41 -13.08
C ASP A 529 9.43 20.36 -12.75
N GLN A 530 9.10 21.25 -13.70
CA GLN A 530 8.05 22.27 -13.51
C GLN A 530 6.64 21.68 -13.52
N ASP A 531 6.42 20.56 -14.22
CA ASP A 531 5.12 19.90 -14.25
C ASP A 531 4.87 19.21 -12.91
N VAL A 532 5.91 18.53 -12.36
CA VAL A 532 5.87 17.98 -11.00
C VAL A 532 5.61 19.07 -9.97
N LYS A 533 6.40 20.16 -10.01
CA LYS A 533 6.23 21.30 -9.09
C LYS A 533 4.82 21.86 -9.15
N THR A 534 4.29 22.07 -10.36
CA THR A 534 2.98 22.68 -10.56
C THR A 534 1.86 21.78 -10.05
N ALA A 535 1.89 20.50 -10.41
CA ALA A 535 0.87 19.53 -9.99
C ALA A 535 0.81 19.38 -8.46
N ILE A 536 1.97 19.28 -7.80
CA ILE A 536 2.04 19.18 -6.34
C ILE A 536 1.49 20.46 -5.68
N LEU A 537 1.91 21.64 -6.15
CA LEU A 537 1.45 22.91 -5.59
C LEU A 537 -0.06 23.12 -5.79
N ASP A 538 -0.61 22.71 -6.93
CA ASP A 538 -2.05 22.80 -7.21
C ASP A 538 -2.86 21.86 -6.30
N GLN A 539 -2.40 20.62 -6.11
CA GLN A 539 -3.04 19.65 -5.21
C GLN A 539 -3.04 20.15 -3.76
N VAL A 540 -1.92 20.70 -3.27
CA VAL A 540 -1.85 21.25 -1.92
C VAL A 540 -2.71 22.51 -1.79
N ALA A 541 -2.69 23.41 -2.78
CA ALA A 541 -3.49 24.64 -2.77
C ALA A 541 -5.01 24.37 -2.74
N ALA A 542 -5.47 23.32 -3.43
CA ALA A 542 -6.88 22.90 -3.45
C ALA A 542 -7.37 22.38 -2.08
N ALA A 543 -6.45 21.81 -1.30
CA ALA A 543 -6.72 21.25 0.02
C ALA A 543 -6.50 22.25 1.17
N LEU A 544 -5.97 23.45 0.93
CA LEU A 544 -5.81 24.50 1.95
C LEU A 544 -7.11 25.29 2.21
N PRO A 545 -7.21 25.97 3.38
CA PRO A 545 -8.20 27.01 3.59
C PRO A 545 -8.16 28.05 2.47
N GLN A 546 -9.35 28.51 2.04
CA GLN A 546 -9.48 29.49 0.94
C GLN A 546 -9.32 30.93 1.44
N SER A 547 -9.62 31.19 2.71
CA SER A 547 -9.56 32.49 3.37
C SER A 547 -9.21 32.33 4.85
N GLY A 548 -8.87 33.43 5.52
CA GLY A 548 -8.66 33.47 6.98
C GLY A 548 -7.19 33.35 7.36
N GLN A 549 -6.91 32.81 8.54
CA GLN A 549 -5.54 32.60 9.02
C GLN A 549 -5.19 31.11 9.04
N ALA A 550 -3.94 30.77 8.71
CA ALA A 550 -3.46 29.39 8.73
C ALA A 550 -2.11 29.28 9.45
N VAL A 551 -2.05 28.50 10.53
CA VAL A 551 -0.78 28.06 11.15
C VAL A 551 -0.31 26.83 10.39
N ILE A 552 0.85 26.93 9.71
CA ILE A 552 1.36 25.87 8.85
C ILE A 552 2.53 25.19 9.55
N VAL A 553 2.42 23.88 9.76
CA VAL A 553 3.48 23.03 10.32
C VAL A 553 3.90 22.03 9.26
N SER A 554 5.16 22.13 8.83
CA SER A 554 5.67 21.43 7.65
C SER A 554 6.94 20.62 7.96
N HIS A 555 7.14 19.50 7.27
CA HIS A 555 8.27 18.60 7.49
C HIS A 555 8.94 18.16 6.19
N SER A 556 10.28 18.01 6.20
CA SER A 556 11.06 17.46 5.08
C SER A 556 10.77 18.21 3.77
N LEU A 557 10.48 17.52 2.66
CA LEU A 557 10.08 18.15 1.38
C LEU A 557 8.88 19.10 1.52
N GLY A 558 7.96 18.84 2.45
CA GLY A 558 6.82 19.71 2.71
C GLY A 558 7.21 21.13 3.11
N THR A 559 8.42 21.32 3.65
CA THR A 559 8.95 22.67 3.97
C THR A 559 9.26 23.48 2.70
N VAL A 560 9.74 22.83 1.64
CA VAL A 560 10.00 23.44 0.34
C VAL A 560 8.68 23.77 -0.36
N VAL A 561 7.74 22.82 -0.35
CA VAL A 561 6.38 23.01 -0.89
C VAL A 561 5.67 24.17 -0.17
N ALA A 562 5.80 24.29 1.16
CA ALA A 562 5.21 25.39 1.93
C ALA A 562 5.71 26.76 1.43
N VAL A 563 7.03 26.94 1.29
CA VAL A 563 7.61 28.21 0.84
C VAL A 563 7.17 28.56 -0.57
N ASP A 564 7.21 27.61 -1.50
CA ASP A 564 6.78 27.81 -2.88
C ASP A 564 5.30 28.17 -2.96
N LEU A 565 4.46 27.46 -2.21
CA LEU A 565 3.02 27.68 -2.15
C LEU A 565 2.67 29.06 -1.60
N LEU A 566 3.35 29.49 -0.54
CA LEU A 566 3.15 30.82 0.07
C LEU A 566 3.65 31.97 -0.80
N SER A 567 4.48 31.66 -1.79
CA SER A 567 4.99 32.62 -2.76
C SER A 567 4.08 32.78 -3.98
N ARG A 568 3.10 31.87 -4.18
CA ARG A 568 2.06 32.01 -5.19
C ARG A 568 1.01 33.04 -4.76
N ALA A 569 0.49 33.81 -5.72
CA ALA A 569 -0.50 34.86 -5.44
C ALA A 569 -1.89 34.27 -5.10
N ARG A 570 -2.28 34.28 -3.82
CA ARG A 570 -3.66 34.03 -3.32
C ARG A 570 -4.08 35.08 -2.28
N PRO A 571 -4.83 36.16 -2.58
CA PRO A 571 -4.95 37.32 -1.69
C PRO A 571 -5.57 37.06 -0.30
N ASP A 572 -6.16 35.89 -0.05
CA ASP A 572 -7.17 35.73 1.00
C ASP A 572 -6.70 35.01 2.29
N ILE A 573 -5.46 34.49 2.34
CA ILE A 573 -4.92 33.82 3.54
C ILE A 573 -3.70 34.54 4.15
N THR A 574 -3.68 34.67 5.47
CA THR A 574 -2.51 35.08 6.25
C THR A 574 -1.96 33.91 7.04
N VAL A 575 -0.65 33.90 7.33
CA VAL A 575 0.01 32.80 8.04
C VAL A 575 0.63 33.35 9.32
N PRO A 576 -0.03 33.24 10.49
CA PRO A 576 0.52 33.75 11.75
C PRO A 576 1.85 33.09 12.10
N LEU A 577 1.96 31.80 11.84
CA LEU A 577 3.14 31.00 12.12
C LEU A 577 3.39 29.97 11.01
N LEU A 578 4.61 29.96 10.49
CA LEU A 578 5.17 28.86 9.69
C LEU A 578 6.18 28.10 10.56
N VAL A 579 5.97 26.80 10.72
CA VAL A 579 6.92 25.87 11.35
C VAL A 579 7.52 24.98 10.27
N THR A 580 8.85 24.95 10.18
CA THR A 580 9.60 24.04 9.31
C THR A 580 10.41 23.07 10.16
N MET A 581 10.33 21.77 9.87
CA MET A 581 11.03 20.72 10.62
C MET A 581 11.78 19.80 9.67
N GLY A 582 13.00 19.37 10.04
CA GLY A 582 13.77 18.48 9.17
C GLY A 582 14.00 19.08 7.77
N SER A 583 14.22 20.40 7.69
CA SER A 583 14.11 21.14 6.43
C SER A 583 15.41 21.16 5.62
N PRO A 584 15.37 20.85 4.30
CA PRO A 584 16.51 21.00 3.41
C PRO A 584 16.70 22.41 2.84
N LEU A 585 15.89 23.39 3.28
CA LEU A 585 15.95 24.78 2.79
C LEU A 585 17.30 25.48 3.01
N GLY A 586 18.21 24.90 3.81
CA GLY A 586 19.55 25.43 4.03
C GLY A 586 20.60 24.99 3.00
N LEU A 587 20.23 24.11 2.07
CA LEU A 587 21.10 23.65 0.99
C LEU A 587 20.99 24.57 -0.23
N ASP A 588 22.12 24.96 -0.80
CA ASP A 588 22.22 25.87 -1.94
C ASP A 588 21.47 25.34 -3.16
N ALA A 589 21.52 24.02 -3.40
CA ALA A 589 20.76 23.39 -4.48
C ALA A 589 19.23 23.46 -4.28
N VAL A 590 18.75 23.74 -3.06
CA VAL A 590 17.32 23.91 -2.74
C VAL A 590 16.92 25.39 -2.79
N TYR A 591 17.51 26.25 -1.96
CA TYR A 591 17.04 27.63 -1.82
C TYR A 591 17.27 28.50 -3.06
N THR A 592 18.14 28.10 -3.98
CA THR A 592 18.32 28.80 -5.28
C THR A 592 17.22 28.46 -6.30
N ARG A 593 16.40 27.44 -6.04
CA ARG A 593 15.41 26.88 -6.97
C ARG A 593 13.96 26.91 -6.47
N VAL A 594 13.74 27.38 -5.25
CA VAL A 594 12.41 27.77 -4.77
C VAL A 594 11.90 28.98 -5.54
N LEU A 595 10.58 29.15 -5.60
CA LEU A 595 9.90 30.26 -6.28
C LEU A 595 10.20 31.61 -5.61
N LEU A 596 10.46 31.62 -4.31
CA LEU A 596 10.77 32.85 -3.57
C LEU A 596 12.22 33.28 -3.73
N GLN A 597 12.47 34.22 -4.65
CA GLN A 597 13.79 34.80 -4.85
C GLN A 597 13.79 36.33 -4.61
N PRO A 598 14.87 36.90 -4.02
CA PRO A 598 15.89 36.20 -3.23
C PRO A 598 15.28 35.53 -1.98
N PRO A 599 15.95 34.51 -1.39
CA PRO A 599 15.44 33.81 -0.20
C PRO A 599 15.19 34.78 0.95
N ARG A 600 13.97 34.75 1.49
CA ARG A 600 13.52 35.57 2.61
C ARG A 600 12.29 34.93 3.25
N ARG A 601 11.87 35.40 4.43
CA ARG A 601 10.56 35.05 4.99
C ARG A 601 9.45 35.44 3.98
N PRO A 602 8.54 34.53 3.60
CA PRO A 602 7.41 34.88 2.73
C PRO A 602 6.57 36.00 3.35
N ASP A 603 6.12 36.97 2.54
CA ASP A 603 5.50 38.22 3.03
C ASP A 603 4.24 37.98 3.89
N ARG A 604 3.56 36.84 3.68
CA ARG A 604 2.32 36.43 4.36
C ARG A 604 2.54 35.77 5.71
N VAL A 605 3.76 35.33 5.98
CA VAL A 605 4.14 34.61 7.20
C VAL A 605 4.49 35.65 8.25
N THR A 606 3.80 35.73 9.38
CA THR A 606 4.13 36.72 10.43
C THR A 606 5.35 36.28 11.23
N ALA A 607 5.35 35.04 11.71
CA ALA A 607 6.47 34.41 12.41
C ALA A 607 6.91 33.11 11.71
N TRP A 608 8.21 32.84 11.71
CA TRP A 608 8.77 31.59 11.17
C TRP A 608 9.66 30.92 12.21
N LEU A 609 9.29 29.70 12.62
CA LEU A 609 10.10 28.82 13.46
C LEU A 609 10.69 27.68 12.63
N ASN A 610 12.00 27.45 12.73
CA ASN A 610 12.68 26.32 12.14
C ASN A 610 13.22 25.39 13.22
N ALA A 611 12.73 24.15 13.26
CA ALA A 611 13.20 23.11 14.16
C ALA A 611 14.11 22.11 13.42
N TRP A 612 15.31 21.89 13.95
CA TRP A 612 16.29 21.01 13.32
C TRP A 612 17.13 20.26 14.35
N THR A 613 17.87 19.25 13.93
CA THR A 613 18.78 18.51 14.81
C THR A 613 20.04 18.12 14.05
N PRO A 614 21.25 18.28 14.62
CA PRO A 614 22.49 17.90 13.92
C PRO A 614 22.57 16.44 13.48
N ALA A 615 21.76 15.55 14.08
CA ALA A 615 21.68 14.14 13.70
C ALA A 615 20.84 13.89 12.43
N ASP A 616 20.05 14.86 11.97
CA ASP A 616 19.22 14.72 10.78
C ASP A 616 19.96 15.21 9.53
N ALA A 617 20.25 14.27 8.62
CA ALA A 617 20.94 14.51 7.35
C ALA A 617 20.25 15.57 6.48
N THR A 618 18.93 15.68 6.54
CA THR A 618 18.20 16.67 5.74
C THR A 618 18.41 18.10 6.24
N THR A 619 18.89 18.26 7.48
CA THR A 619 19.14 19.56 8.11
C THR A 619 20.61 19.98 8.09
N ILE A 620 21.45 19.32 7.29
CA ILE A 620 22.88 19.66 7.13
C ILE A 620 23.11 21.14 6.75
N GLY A 621 22.12 21.79 6.12
CA GLY A 621 22.16 23.21 5.78
C GLY A 621 21.71 24.16 6.91
N CYS A 622 21.26 23.65 8.06
CA CYS A 622 20.75 24.46 9.17
C CYS A 622 21.88 25.01 10.06
N PRO A 623 21.67 26.14 10.77
CA PRO A 623 20.44 26.94 10.84
C PRO A 623 20.08 27.63 9.50
N LEU A 624 18.81 27.94 9.28
CA LEU A 624 18.32 28.58 8.04
C LEU A 624 18.57 30.09 8.01
N THR A 625 18.68 30.72 9.18
CA THR A 625 18.88 32.18 9.35
C THR A 625 19.94 32.81 8.43
N PRO A 626 21.13 32.21 8.20
CA PRO A 626 22.15 32.80 7.32
C PRO A 626 21.72 32.96 5.86
N VAL A 627 20.77 32.13 5.40
CA VAL A 627 20.26 32.12 4.02
C VAL A 627 18.95 32.90 3.92
N TRP A 628 18.04 32.70 4.88
CA TRP A 628 16.66 33.18 4.82
C TRP A 628 16.42 34.52 5.54
N GLY A 629 17.48 35.06 6.15
CA GLY A 629 17.48 36.39 6.74
C GLY A 629 17.00 36.43 8.20
N PRO A 630 17.03 37.63 8.81
CA PRO A 630 16.64 37.83 10.20
C PRO A 630 15.13 37.64 10.42
N GLY A 631 14.76 37.10 11.58
CA GLY A 631 13.36 36.89 11.98
C GLY A 631 12.89 35.43 11.97
N LEU A 632 13.75 34.48 11.61
CA LEU A 632 13.54 33.06 11.91
C LEU A 632 13.92 32.77 13.37
N VAL A 633 13.09 31.99 14.05
CA VAL A 633 13.40 31.39 15.35
C VAL A 633 13.96 29.99 15.10
N GLU A 634 15.21 29.76 15.46
CA GLU A 634 15.87 28.46 15.31
C GLU A 634 15.73 27.64 16.60
N VAL A 635 15.19 26.43 16.49
CA VAL A 635 15.03 25.49 17.61
C VAL A 635 15.85 24.24 17.32
N VAL A 636 16.87 24.00 18.14
CA VAL A 636 17.65 22.76 18.09
C VAL A 636 16.96 21.71 18.95
N THR A 637 16.56 20.62 18.33
CA THR A 637 15.83 19.51 18.97
C THR A 637 16.73 18.33 19.26
N ALA A 638 16.43 17.59 20.33
CA ALA A 638 17.16 16.40 20.76
C ALA A 638 16.47 15.11 20.31
N ASN A 639 16.30 14.93 18.99
CA ASN A 639 15.65 13.75 18.43
C ASN A 639 16.51 12.49 18.62
N SER A 640 15.85 11.34 18.71
CA SER A 640 16.53 10.05 18.79
C SER A 640 17.49 9.84 17.62
N ARG A 641 18.73 9.39 17.89
CA ARG A 641 19.69 8.99 16.85
C ARG A 641 19.19 7.87 15.93
N ARG A 642 18.18 7.10 16.35
CA ARG A 642 17.57 6.05 15.53
C ARG A 642 16.48 6.57 14.58
N ARG A 643 15.92 7.74 14.86
CA ARG A 643 14.84 8.38 14.11
C ARG A 643 15.04 9.90 14.02
N PRO A 644 16.23 10.39 13.61
CA PRO A 644 16.55 11.81 13.73
C PRO A 644 15.66 12.69 12.85
N HIS A 645 15.19 12.14 11.72
CA HIS A 645 14.33 12.80 10.74
C HIS A 645 12.82 12.57 10.97
N ASP A 646 12.41 11.86 12.02
CA ASP A 646 10.99 11.57 12.28
C ASP A 646 10.26 12.81 12.79
N VAL A 647 9.20 13.21 12.10
CA VAL A 647 8.36 14.36 12.45
C VAL A 647 7.75 14.28 13.85
N GLU A 648 7.42 13.07 14.31
CA GLU A 648 6.89 12.90 15.67
C GLU A 648 7.91 13.30 16.73
N GLU A 649 9.20 13.02 16.49
CA GLU A 649 10.27 13.39 17.43
C GLU A 649 10.39 14.91 17.54
N TYR A 650 10.22 15.65 16.43
CA TYR A 650 10.19 17.12 16.42
C TYR A 650 8.99 17.69 17.19
N LEU A 651 7.79 17.20 16.89
CA LEU A 651 6.53 17.75 17.44
C LEU A 651 6.38 17.51 18.95
N ARG A 652 7.05 16.49 19.49
CA ARG A 652 7.05 16.20 20.94
C ARG A 652 7.82 17.22 21.78
N HIS A 653 8.62 18.09 21.17
CA HIS A 653 9.38 19.11 21.92
C HIS A 653 8.48 20.30 22.28
N PRO A 654 8.40 20.70 23.56
CA PRO A 654 7.63 21.87 24.01
C PRO A 654 7.98 23.16 23.24
N GLN A 655 9.25 23.33 22.89
CA GLN A 655 9.76 24.49 22.14
C GLN A 655 9.22 24.58 20.70
N VAL A 656 8.72 23.46 20.15
CA VAL A 656 8.06 23.40 18.85
C VAL A 656 6.54 23.50 19.02
N ALA A 657 5.99 22.78 20.01
CA ALA A 657 4.55 22.69 20.20
C ALA A 657 3.91 23.97 20.78
N ALA A 658 4.53 24.62 21.76
CA ALA A 658 3.95 25.79 22.42
C ALA A 658 3.68 26.97 21.47
N PRO A 659 4.60 27.36 20.57
CA PRO A 659 4.33 28.40 19.58
C PRO A 659 3.14 28.08 18.66
N VAL A 660 2.90 26.80 18.36
CA VAL A 660 1.73 26.39 17.56
C VAL A 660 0.43 26.69 18.30
N ALA A 661 0.33 26.35 19.60
CA ALA A 661 -0.86 26.66 20.39
C ALA A 661 -1.05 28.16 20.62
N GLU A 662 0.04 28.91 20.85
CA GLU A 662 -0.01 30.37 20.99
C GLU A 662 -0.53 31.04 19.71
N ALA A 663 -0.08 30.58 18.54
CA ALA A 663 -0.52 31.10 17.25
C ALA A 663 -1.99 30.75 16.92
N LEU A 664 -2.52 29.66 17.49
CA LEU A 664 -3.93 29.29 17.34
C LEU A 664 -4.86 30.05 18.30
N HIS A 665 -4.32 30.66 19.35
CA HIS A 665 -5.09 31.37 20.38
C HIS A 665 -4.47 32.76 20.69
N PRO A 666 -4.58 33.73 19.76
CA PRO A 666 -3.96 35.04 19.92
C PRO A 666 -4.50 35.85 21.12
N ASP A 667 -5.75 35.60 21.53
CA ASP A 667 -6.38 36.24 22.70
C ASP A 667 -6.06 35.54 24.04
N GLY A 668 -5.18 34.54 24.02
CA GLY A 668 -4.74 33.76 25.17
C GLY A 668 -5.16 32.29 25.08
N VAL A 669 -4.23 31.39 25.43
CA VAL A 669 -4.49 29.95 25.42
C VAL A 669 -5.48 29.60 26.56
N PRO A 670 -6.61 28.95 26.27
CA PRO A 670 -7.59 28.60 27.30
C PRO A 670 -6.97 27.70 28.38
N ALA A 671 -7.30 27.98 29.64
CA ALA A 671 -6.82 27.19 30.76
C ALA A 671 -7.26 25.72 30.60
N PRO A 672 -6.39 24.74 30.92
CA PRO A 672 -6.74 23.33 30.80
C PRO A 672 -7.97 23.00 31.67
N PRO A 673 -8.95 22.26 31.15
CA PRO A 673 -10.11 21.85 31.95
C PRO A 673 -9.64 20.99 33.11
N GLY A 674 -9.77 21.51 34.34
CA GLY A 674 -9.38 20.82 35.58
C GLY A 674 -8.37 21.52 36.49
N LEU A 675 -7.91 22.73 36.16
CA LEU A 675 -7.11 23.57 37.07
C LEU A 675 -7.69 25.00 37.12
N ALA A 676 -8.94 25.12 37.56
CA ALA A 676 -9.46 26.36 38.15
C ALA A 676 -9.59 26.13 39.66
N ALA A 677 -9.18 27.15 40.43
CA ALA A 677 -8.97 27.15 41.88
C ALA A 677 -10.14 26.67 42.73
#